data_AF-A0A534IJR8-F1
#
_entry.id   AF-A0A534IJR8-F1
#
_cell.length_a   1.000
_cell.length_b   1.000
_cell.length_c   1.000
_cell.angle_alpha   90.00
_cell.angle_beta   90.00
_cell.angle_gamma   90.00
#
_symmetry.space_group_name_H-M   'P 1'
#
loop_
_entity.id
_entity.type
_entity.pdbx_description
1 polymer ?
#
loop_
_entity_poly.entity_id
_entity_poly.type
_entity_poly.pdbx_seq_one_letter_code
_entity_poly.pdbx_strand_id
1 'polypeptide(L)'
;MLAGVASVVRRRGGERLSYLGIRGFEAILRGGIPQRAEVLLLTSEGSERHLLGAHWVAEGLRRGERVLAVLAGEAPDAFVARLGRMGLDGSAALASGALAIVDWFTCWTQAVEGVQEAHRTLRVSRRPEDLVAAVERAAEGLLVGGERRAYVDILALAYKALEEVQVVELLSGVRGALSEAGATAIFAADRALPQGRIDTLLQTFHAVLDARTEEKAVLAFSVLAVGGVKVSPRSRRVRIREDGATVEAEATGRTFSCPICDARVPFSADRCPSCHTPRSEMGLKAQQPGLMNYLESLQGKEVGAPGRVAPRPPEDRTRGLTNGVRPAEAPPGRVNGTSGGRVNGTAPGRVNGTAAGRVNGTAPKGRTNGMVNGTRGRTNGVTNGLTNGLRRARGGITNGLTNGSGFTNGLGGRRAQAEVRHARWKLYIVPFLAAGLLLSPLLLPERSPAPRIAIDGDFSDWEGVRGYSQSPTPGIDPAVALTGYKADLVVRSPAEPDMLFVYASVAGKWFDSSTLDGLYVFLQTNQSSAARYRLPGFDADLQAAIQGRGGEIVSTAMRAFSGSDEDNWTAWVPARGGVEAAFSDGRIEMAVSWDPTWATPTILLLADDGNGNRSYSLAFRPGPALGAVRATVSGLAELLPQTSTPLLSILAQAFGGDVTVSGLEVQVTGGLTAMLPSFPVVLHPGSPESLSVRVDGSAATPGTLITARVNAVLADGPVLLSGGPIRAYVLPAPTGKTIDGWFGDWGPEVQTDADASSVPVDRNIDGYAANRTGADLFLYADVKGTILAGAPIPVRRVASQPGPGPASTAPTVPWRAAGTDDLRVYIDADADASAGTPILGLRGADYLIDIEGIHGEITRRTAYSWDYGWIPLAAPVAANDERRFETSLPVPAGGRVQVVFQTSGWEGPGDVTVPSGTRGVHESDSGYEYDGPFTATFDRAGRVGIAAKGADFAWTLPNPYPDVPPIGWTLEATPVGVRYTRPDIEVRYAASDLGLTQEILLARSDPSGALEFHLEWGNDTLLWAQAGSPIGVMNGQDRVFDMEHPTAVDAGGTSFPLDYALDLPRRRLDVPLPPELLSVRYPMVITATTAWTLRDDGPTYKVGEQMGWSVAIGDFNGDGYADVVTGAPAWGYGIHTSIGYAY
;
A
#
# COMPACT_ATOMS: atom_id res chain seq x y z
N MET A 1 -30.72 -18.83 33.81
CA MET A 1 -31.68 -19.95 33.63
C MET A 1 -31.10 -20.93 32.60
N LEU A 2 -31.37 -22.24 32.72
CA LEU A 2 -31.27 -23.31 31.68
C LEU A 2 -29.97 -23.35 30.83
N ALA A 3 -29.05 -24.32 30.91
CA ALA A 3 -29.07 -25.76 31.22
C ALA A 3 -29.76 -26.67 30.16
N GLY A 4 -28.96 -27.59 29.57
CA GLY A 4 -29.36 -28.59 28.56
C GLY A 4 -28.99 -28.16 27.13
N VAL A 5 -28.32 -28.95 26.28
CA VAL A 5 -28.21 -30.43 26.21
C VAL A 5 -26.75 -30.89 26.15
N ALA A 6 -26.45 -32.08 26.67
CA ALA A 6 -25.14 -32.73 26.63
C ALA A 6 -25.25 -34.22 26.24
N SER A 7 -24.09 -34.88 26.08
CA SER A 7 -23.86 -36.32 25.83
C SER A 7 -23.92 -36.76 24.34
N VAL A 8 -23.13 -37.73 23.86
CA VAL A 8 -22.24 -38.78 24.44
C VAL A 8 -20.93 -38.81 23.60
N VAL A 9 -19.71 -38.88 24.14
CA VAL A 9 -18.99 -40.08 24.63
C VAL A 9 -18.06 -39.75 25.82
N ARG A 10 -18.05 -40.61 26.85
CA ARG A 10 -17.12 -40.56 28.00
C ARG A 10 -15.90 -41.46 27.77
N ARG A 11 -14.70 -41.01 28.15
CA ARG A 11 -13.71 -41.83 28.88
C ARG A 11 -13.00 -41.06 30.00
N ARG A 12 -12.48 -41.84 30.94
CA ARG A 12 -12.12 -41.52 32.34
C ARG A 12 -10.99 -40.50 32.51
N GLY A 13 -11.08 -39.67 33.55
CA GLY A 13 -10.03 -38.73 34.00
C GLY A 13 -10.46 -37.27 33.84
N GLY A 14 -10.73 -36.59 34.95
CA GLY A 14 -11.40 -35.28 34.97
C GLY A 14 -10.50 -34.06 34.70
N GLU A 15 -9.58 -34.13 33.75
CA GLU A 15 -8.75 -32.99 33.34
C GLU A 15 -8.84 -32.81 31.82
N ARG A 16 -9.31 -31.64 31.37
CA ARG A 16 -9.23 -31.25 29.95
C ARG A 16 -7.75 -31.01 29.62
N LEU A 17 -7.22 -31.75 28.64
CA LEU A 17 -5.95 -31.41 28.00
C LEU A 17 -6.11 -30.13 27.19
N SER A 18 -5.00 -29.39 27.03
CA SER A 18 -4.99 -28.19 26.22
C SER A 18 -5.13 -28.47 24.73
N TYR A 19 -5.36 -27.43 23.94
CA TYR A 19 -5.33 -27.53 22.48
C TYR A 19 -3.98 -28.08 21.98
N LEU A 20 -2.86 -27.91 22.70
CA LEU A 20 -1.53 -28.42 22.31
C LEU A 20 -1.21 -29.86 22.75
N GLY A 21 -2.12 -30.55 23.46
CA GLY A 21 -1.83 -31.85 24.09
C GLY A 21 -0.95 -31.76 25.35
N ILE A 22 -0.57 -30.55 25.76
CA ILE A 22 0.22 -30.26 26.97
C ILE A 22 -0.74 -29.93 28.12
N ARG A 23 -0.75 -30.72 29.20
CA ARG A 23 -1.61 -30.47 30.36
C ARG A 23 -1.19 -29.19 31.08
N GLY A 24 -2.14 -28.27 31.31
CA GLY A 24 -1.90 -27.01 32.01
C GLY A 24 -1.38 -25.86 31.12
N PHE A 25 -1.37 -26.04 29.80
CA PHE A 25 -0.90 -25.00 28.86
C PHE A 25 -1.70 -23.70 28.91
N GLU A 26 -2.91 -23.73 29.44
CA GLU A 26 -3.78 -22.57 29.69
C GLU A 26 -3.13 -21.56 30.68
N ALA A 27 -2.13 -21.99 31.45
CA ALA A 27 -1.28 -21.12 32.27
C ALA A 27 -0.11 -20.45 31.50
N ILE A 28 0.10 -20.83 30.23
CA ILE A 28 1.05 -20.26 29.27
C ILE A 28 0.30 -19.33 28.30
N LEU A 29 -0.78 -19.83 27.67
CA LEU A 29 -1.63 -19.06 26.76
C LEU A 29 -3.10 -19.20 27.16
N ARG A 30 -3.66 -18.18 27.81
CA ARG A 30 -5.07 -18.14 28.18
C ARG A 30 -5.93 -18.06 26.91
N GLY A 31 -6.85 -19.01 26.75
CA GLY A 31 -7.69 -19.14 25.56
C GLY A 31 -7.23 -20.19 24.53
N GLY A 32 -5.97 -20.63 24.60
CA GLY A 32 -5.39 -21.59 23.66
C GLY A 32 -4.97 -20.95 22.32
N ILE A 33 -4.65 -21.79 21.33
CA ILE A 33 -4.32 -21.34 19.97
C ILE A 33 -5.64 -20.99 19.24
N PRO A 34 -5.74 -19.83 18.56
CA PRO A 34 -6.93 -19.49 17.78
C PRO A 34 -7.21 -20.52 16.67
N GLN A 35 -8.48 -20.79 16.39
CA GLN A 35 -8.85 -21.67 15.27
C GLN A 35 -8.39 -21.08 13.94
N ARG A 36 -7.87 -21.93 13.04
CA ARG A 36 -7.27 -21.54 11.75
C ARG A 36 -6.02 -20.67 11.86
N ALA A 37 -5.41 -20.57 13.05
CA ALA A 37 -4.11 -19.93 13.19
C ALA A 37 -3.01 -20.75 12.51
N GLU A 38 -2.09 -20.03 11.87
CA GLU A 38 -0.80 -20.56 11.44
C GLU A 38 0.24 -20.18 12.49
N VAL A 39 0.87 -21.18 13.10
CA VAL A 39 1.70 -21.01 14.28
C VAL A 39 3.12 -21.44 13.98
N LEU A 40 4.09 -20.54 14.15
CA LEU A 40 5.50 -20.88 14.19
C LEU A 40 5.84 -21.47 15.55
N LEU A 41 6.47 -22.65 15.55
CA LEU A 41 7.04 -23.25 16.75
C LEU A 41 8.55 -23.35 16.56
N LEU A 42 9.28 -22.44 17.21
CA LEU A 42 10.74 -22.48 17.30
C LEU A 42 11.14 -23.59 18.29
N THR A 43 12.04 -24.46 17.86
CA THR A 43 12.54 -25.62 18.62
C THR A 43 14.06 -25.67 18.61
N SER A 44 14.67 -26.23 19.65
CA SER A 44 16.07 -26.64 19.62
C SER A 44 16.25 -27.89 18.75
N GLU A 45 17.40 -28.06 18.07
CA GLU A 45 17.76 -29.34 17.43
C GLU A 45 17.71 -30.49 18.46
N GLY A 46 16.90 -31.52 18.23
CA GLY A 46 16.73 -32.62 19.19
C GLY A 46 15.49 -33.50 18.97
N SER A 47 15.40 -34.57 19.77
CA SER A 47 14.27 -35.52 19.74
C SER A 47 12.95 -34.93 20.22
N GLU A 48 13.03 -33.87 21.01
CA GLU A 48 11.94 -33.18 21.68
C GLU A 48 10.99 -32.47 20.68
N ARG A 49 11.51 -32.02 19.52
CA ARG A 49 10.72 -31.49 18.39
C ARG A 49 9.71 -32.51 17.87
N HIS A 50 10.16 -33.73 17.59
CA HIS A 50 9.31 -34.82 17.12
C HIS A 50 8.27 -35.23 18.17
N LEU A 51 8.60 -35.15 19.47
CA LEU A 51 7.63 -35.36 20.55
C LEU A 51 6.56 -34.27 20.61
N LEU A 52 6.91 -32.99 20.42
CA LEU A 52 5.93 -31.89 20.36
C LEU A 52 4.94 -32.07 19.20
N GLY A 53 5.45 -32.35 17.99
CA GLY A 53 4.62 -32.62 16.82
C GLY A 53 3.70 -33.82 17.00
N ALA A 54 4.23 -34.90 17.59
CA ALA A 54 3.44 -36.09 17.89
C ALA A 54 2.35 -35.86 18.95
N HIS A 55 2.59 -35.00 19.96
CA HIS A 55 1.54 -34.62 20.93
C HIS A 55 0.42 -33.80 20.30
N TRP A 56 0.75 -32.86 19.40
CA TRP A 56 -0.25 -32.09 18.63
C TRP A 56 -1.14 -33.01 17.79
N VAL A 57 -0.53 -33.92 17.03
CA VAL A 57 -1.26 -34.89 16.19
C VAL A 57 -2.06 -35.87 17.04
N ALA A 58 -1.49 -36.37 18.15
CA ALA A 58 -2.17 -37.27 19.06
C ALA A 58 -3.39 -36.62 19.73
N GLU A 59 -3.32 -35.35 20.11
CA GLU A 59 -4.44 -34.64 20.71
C GLU A 59 -5.60 -34.42 19.72
N GLY A 60 -5.30 -34.03 18.47
CA GLY A 60 -6.31 -33.95 17.41
C GLY A 60 -7.02 -35.28 17.16
N LEU A 61 -6.26 -36.38 17.05
CA LEU A 61 -6.83 -37.72 16.89
C LEU A 61 -7.67 -38.17 18.10
N ARG A 62 -7.27 -37.84 19.33
CA ARG A 62 -8.07 -38.11 20.55
C ARG A 62 -9.38 -37.32 20.59
N ARG A 63 -9.42 -36.15 19.97
CA ARG A 63 -10.62 -35.30 19.81
C ARG A 63 -11.52 -35.73 18.64
N GLY A 64 -11.07 -36.66 17.79
CA GLY A 64 -11.80 -37.12 16.61
C GLY A 64 -11.66 -36.18 15.40
N GLU A 65 -10.73 -35.24 15.45
CA GLU A 65 -10.45 -34.26 14.40
C GLU A 65 -9.80 -34.93 13.17
N ARG A 66 -9.67 -34.18 12.07
CA ARG A 66 -8.92 -34.60 10.88
C ARG A 66 -7.53 -33.98 10.92
N VAL A 67 -6.49 -34.81 10.84
CA VAL A 67 -5.10 -34.37 11.04
C VAL A 67 -4.23 -34.71 9.84
N LEU A 68 -3.42 -33.74 9.41
CA LEU A 68 -2.37 -33.89 8.41
C LEU A 68 -0.99 -33.72 9.07
N ALA A 69 -0.08 -34.65 8.81
CA ALA A 69 1.33 -34.53 9.19
C ALA A 69 2.20 -34.47 7.92
N VAL A 70 2.89 -33.35 7.72
CA VAL A 70 3.88 -33.15 6.65
C VAL A 70 5.26 -33.34 7.25
N LEU A 71 5.93 -34.44 6.93
CA LEU A 71 7.12 -34.92 7.62
C LEU A 71 8.37 -34.81 6.76
N ALA A 72 9.39 -34.11 7.27
CA ALA A 72 10.74 -34.09 6.68
C ALA A 72 11.85 -34.38 7.71
N GLY A 73 11.60 -34.28 9.02
CA GLY A 73 12.57 -34.63 10.07
C GLY A 73 12.58 -36.10 10.51
N GLU A 74 11.50 -36.85 10.29
CA GLU A 74 11.43 -38.29 10.59
C GLU A 74 10.61 -39.10 9.56
N ALA A 75 10.92 -40.40 9.45
CA ALA A 75 10.23 -41.31 8.55
C ALA A 75 8.78 -41.60 9.00
N PRO A 76 7.81 -41.75 8.08
CA PRO A 76 6.40 -42.03 8.44
C PRO A 76 6.21 -43.24 9.36
N ASP A 77 6.92 -44.34 9.13
CA ASP A 77 6.82 -45.55 9.95
C ASP A 77 7.28 -45.31 11.40
N ALA A 78 8.30 -44.46 11.59
CA ALA A 78 8.80 -44.07 12.91
C ALA A 78 7.78 -43.17 13.65
N PHE A 79 7.15 -42.25 12.91
CA PHE A 79 6.07 -41.40 13.43
C PHE A 79 4.82 -42.20 13.82
N VAL A 80 4.37 -43.13 12.96
CA VAL A 80 3.23 -44.03 13.27
C VAL A 80 3.55 -44.94 14.45
N ALA A 81 4.76 -45.50 14.53
CA ALA A 81 5.20 -46.29 15.68
C ALA A 81 5.27 -45.45 16.98
N ARG A 82 5.60 -44.16 16.88
CA ARG A 82 5.57 -43.20 18.01
C ARG A 82 4.14 -42.98 18.50
N LEU A 83 3.19 -42.70 17.61
CA LEU A 83 1.76 -42.60 17.97
C LEU A 83 1.27 -43.89 18.66
N GLY A 84 1.73 -45.06 18.20
CA GLY A 84 1.50 -46.36 18.86
C GLY A 84 1.93 -46.38 20.33
N ARG A 85 3.15 -45.91 20.63
CA ARG A 85 3.67 -45.80 22.01
C ARG A 85 2.93 -44.74 22.85
N MET A 86 2.34 -43.73 22.21
CA MET A 86 1.45 -42.73 22.82
C MET A 86 0.00 -43.21 23.01
N GLY A 87 -0.26 -44.50 22.75
CA GLY A 87 -1.56 -45.15 22.96
C GLY A 87 -2.58 -44.92 21.84
N LEU A 88 -2.12 -44.61 20.61
CA LEU A 88 -2.97 -44.40 19.44
C LEU A 88 -2.63 -45.36 18.31
N ASP A 89 -3.64 -45.97 17.70
CA ASP A 89 -3.47 -46.79 16.50
C ASP A 89 -3.37 -45.88 15.26
N GLY A 90 -2.14 -45.44 14.96
CA GLY A 90 -1.86 -44.59 13.79
C GLY A 90 -2.17 -45.29 12.46
N SER A 91 -2.07 -46.61 12.39
CA SER A 91 -2.42 -47.40 11.20
C SER A 91 -3.92 -47.41 10.97
N ALA A 92 -4.73 -47.57 12.02
CA ALA A 92 -6.17 -47.40 11.93
C ALA A 92 -6.59 -45.96 11.63
N ALA A 93 -5.85 -44.96 12.13
CA ALA A 93 -6.09 -43.55 11.81
C ALA A 93 -5.85 -43.24 10.31
N LEU A 94 -4.77 -43.79 9.72
CA LEU A 94 -4.51 -43.72 8.28
C LEU A 94 -5.60 -44.44 7.47
N ALA A 95 -5.94 -45.68 7.84
CA ALA A 95 -6.93 -46.48 7.13
C ALA A 95 -8.35 -45.87 7.16
N SER A 96 -8.72 -45.20 8.25
CA SER A 96 -10.00 -44.48 8.41
C SER A 96 -10.00 -43.08 7.80
N GLY A 97 -8.83 -42.56 7.37
CA GLY A 97 -8.68 -41.18 6.90
C GLY A 97 -8.79 -40.13 8.01
N ALA A 98 -8.63 -40.51 9.28
CA ALA A 98 -8.50 -39.58 10.40
C ALA A 98 -7.11 -38.90 10.42
N LEU A 99 -6.09 -39.61 9.94
CA LEU A 99 -4.73 -39.12 9.70
C LEU A 99 -4.41 -39.20 8.20
N ALA A 100 -3.74 -38.18 7.67
CA ALA A 100 -3.05 -38.20 6.38
C ALA A 100 -1.57 -37.83 6.60
N ILE A 101 -0.67 -38.44 5.84
CA ILE A 101 0.77 -38.13 5.92
C ILE A 101 1.28 -37.71 4.54
N VAL A 102 2.03 -36.60 4.51
CA VAL A 102 2.88 -36.22 3.37
C VAL A 102 4.32 -36.50 3.77
N ASP A 103 4.96 -37.41 3.04
CA ASP A 103 6.31 -37.91 3.29
C ASP A 103 7.30 -37.24 2.34
N TRP A 104 7.96 -36.21 2.85
CA TRP A 104 9.09 -35.56 2.18
C TRP A 104 10.44 -36.06 2.71
N PHE A 105 10.47 -36.75 3.86
CA PHE A 105 11.66 -37.39 4.41
C PHE A 105 12.27 -38.43 3.45
N THR A 106 11.44 -39.32 2.88
CA THR A 106 11.93 -40.47 2.11
C THR A 106 12.73 -40.07 0.87
N CYS A 107 12.42 -38.96 0.19
CA CYS A 107 13.13 -38.54 -1.02
C CYS A 107 14.60 -38.14 -0.82
N TRP A 108 15.01 -37.88 0.43
CA TRP A 108 16.39 -37.58 0.78
C TRP A 108 17.24 -38.84 0.94
N THR A 109 16.60 -40.00 1.17
CA THR A 109 17.27 -41.31 1.33
C THR A 109 17.00 -42.29 0.18
N GLN A 110 15.93 -42.08 -0.59
CA GLN A 110 15.50 -42.94 -1.70
C GLN A 110 15.05 -42.08 -2.89
N ALA A 111 15.10 -42.62 -4.12
CA ALA A 111 14.57 -41.93 -5.29
C ALA A 111 13.03 -41.98 -5.29
N VAL A 112 12.40 -40.80 -5.35
CA VAL A 112 10.94 -40.63 -5.49
C VAL A 112 10.70 -39.69 -6.67
N GLU A 113 9.82 -40.07 -7.58
CA GLU A 113 9.43 -39.27 -8.76
C GLU A 113 7.99 -38.78 -8.61
N GLY A 114 7.79 -37.46 -8.76
CA GLY A 114 6.49 -36.81 -8.62
C GLY A 114 5.88 -36.99 -7.22
N VAL A 115 4.55 -37.13 -7.18
CA VAL A 115 3.79 -37.48 -5.98
C VAL A 115 3.22 -38.89 -6.10
N GLN A 116 3.61 -39.78 -5.18
CA GLN A 116 3.26 -41.20 -5.17
C GLN A 116 2.41 -41.51 -3.93
N GLU A 117 1.16 -41.94 -4.10
CA GLU A 117 0.28 -42.30 -2.98
C GLU A 117 0.36 -43.81 -2.67
N ALA A 118 0.65 -44.14 -1.41
CA ALA A 118 0.54 -45.50 -0.88
C ALA A 118 -0.09 -45.45 0.53
N HIS A 119 -1.20 -46.15 0.75
CA HIS A 119 -1.87 -46.25 2.06
C HIS A 119 -2.18 -44.88 2.71
N ARG A 120 -2.61 -43.88 1.91
CA ARG A 120 -2.82 -42.46 2.31
C ARG A 120 -1.59 -41.76 2.89
N THR A 121 -0.40 -42.31 2.63
CA THR A 121 0.87 -41.59 2.69
C THR A 121 1.22 -41.12 1.29
N LEU A 122 1.35 -39.81 1.10
CA LEU A 122 1.78 -39.18 -0.15
C LEU A 122 3.28 -38.98 -0.09
N ARG A 123 4.04 -39.85 -0.75
CA ARG A 123 5.49 -39.71 -0.92
C ARG A 123 5.78 -38.72 -2.03
N VAL A 124 6.68 -37.79 -1.76
CA VAL A 124 6.95 -36.64 -2.62
C VAL A 124 8.38 -36.68 -3.13
N SER A 125 8.65 -36.20 -4.34
CA SER A 125 10.02 -35.95 -4.82
C SER A 125 10.70 -34.80 -4.07
N ARG A 126 11.97 -34.50 -4.38
CA ARG A 126 12.70 -33.35 -3.81
C ARG A 126 12.20 -31.98 -4.30
N ARG A 127 11.33 -31.96 -5.31
CA ARG A 127 10.81 -30.75 -5.94
C ARG A 127 9.83 -30.01 -5.02
N PRO A 128 10.01 -28.71 -4.76
CA PRO A 128 9.07 -27.92 -3.95
C PRO A 128 7.63 -27.96 -4.48
N GLU A 129 7.45 -27.93 -5.80
CA GLU A 129 6.14 -27.95 -6.44
C GLU A 129 5.39 -29.29 -6.25
N ASP A 130 6.11 -30.42 -6.23
CA ASP A 130 5.52 -31.72 -5.89
C ASP A 130 5.05 -31.74 -4.41
N LEU A 131 5.78 -31.06 -3.51
CA LEU A 131 5.42 -30.98 -2.09
C LEU A 131 4.17 -30.13 -1.86
N VAL A 132 4.06 -28.97 -2.52
CA VAL A 132 2.85 -28.14 -2.47
C VAL A 132 1.65 -28.94 -2.97
N ALA A 133 1.75 -29.57 -4.16
CA ALA A 133 0.67 -30.38 -4.73
C ALA A 133 0.29 -31.59 -3.85
N ALA A 134 1.26 -32.20 -3.15
CA ALA A 134 0.98 -33.27 -2.19
C ALA A 134 0.26 -32.76 -0.94
N VAL A 135 0.62 -31.57 -0.42
CA VAL A 135 -0.07 -30.94 0.72
C VAL A 135 -1.48 -30.53 0.35
N GLU A 136 -1.70 -29.90 -0.81
CA GLU A 136 -3.02 -29.56 -1.35
C GLU A 136 -3.92 -30.79 -1.40
N ARG A 137 -3.49 -31.85 -2.09
CA ARG A 137 -4.22 -33.11 -2.21
C ARG A 137 -4.50 -33.78 -0.84
N ALA A 138 -3.56 -33.69 0.10
CA ALA A 138 -3.75 -34.22 1.44
C ALA A 138 -4.77 -33.39 2.24
N ALA A 139 -4.72 -32.06 2.11
CA ALA A 139 -5.56 -31.10 2.79
C ALA A 139 -7.01 -31.10 2.26
N GLU A 140 -7.20 -31.27 0.95
CA GLU A 140 -8.50 -31.57 0.34
C GLU A 140 -9.15 -32.82 0.97
N GLY A 141 -8.34 -33.85 1.25
CA GLY A 141 -8.77 -35.06 1.96
C GLY A 141 -9.31 -34.82 3.37
N LEU A 142 -8.98 -33.70 4.01
CA LEU A 142 -9.48 -33.29 5.33
C LEU A 142 -10.83 -32.53 5.27
N LEU A 143 -11.30 -32.15 4.08
CA LEU A 143 -12.49 -31.29 3.93
C LEU A 143 -13.80 -31.95 4.40
N VAL A 144 -13.83 -33.27 4.57
CA VAL A 144 -15.02 -34.05 4.94
C VAL A 144 -15.33 -33.98 6.46
N GLY A 145 -15.79 -32.82 6.91
CA GLY A 145 -16.49 -32.59 8.19
C GLY A 145 -15.66 -32.67 9.49
N GLY A 146 -15.68 -31.60 10.29
CA GLY A 146 -15.07 -31.53 11.62
C GLY A 146 -14.02 -30.40 11.76
N GLU A 147 -13.42 -30.28 12.95
CA GLU A 147 -12.19 -29.48 13.13
C GLU A 147 -11.00 -30.17 12.46
N ARG A 148 -10.04 -29.36 11.98
CA ARG A 148 -8.94 -29.77 11.10
C ARG A 148 -7.62 -29.21 11.60
N ARG A 149 -6.56 -30.00 11.58
CA ARG A 149 -5.21 -29.56 11.99
C ARG A 149 -4.11 -30.07 11.07
N ALA A 150 -3.03 -29.30 11.03
CA ALA A 150 -1.79 -29.71 10.39
C ALA A 150 -0.59 -29.59 11.33
N TYR A 151 0.35 -30.53 11.18
CA TYR A 151 1.73 -30.42 11.66
C TYR A 151 2.65 -30.37 10.45
N VAL A 152 3.51 -29.35 10.37
CA VAL A 152 4.37 -29.10 9.20
C VAL A 152 5.82 -29.04 9.66
N ASP A 153 6.59 -30.05 9.28
CA ASP A 153 7.97 -30.29 9.72
C ASP A 153 8.97 -30.18 8.55
N ILE A 154 8.83 -29.13 7.72
CA ILE A 154 9.60 -28.98 6.48
C ILE A 154 10.72 -27.92 6.58
N LEU A 155 10.54 -26.89 7.42
CA LEU A 155 11.37 -25.66 7.36
C LEU A 155 12.86 -25.91 7.61
N ALA A 156 13.19 -26.74 8.60
CA ALA A 156 14.59 -27.02 8.93
C ALA A 156 15.33 -27.77 7.82
N LEU A 157 14.64 -28.58 7.00
CA LEU A 157 15.24 -29.26 5.85
C LEU A 157 15.21 -28.38 4.60
N ALA A 158 14.12 -27.63 4.38
CA ALA A 158 13.99 -26.69 3.26
C ALA A 158 15.14 -25.66 3.28
N TYR A 159 15.40 -24.98 4.40
CA TYR A 159 16.52 -24.03 4.52
C TYR A 159 17.93 -24.68 4.48
N LYS A 160 18.04 -26.00 4.63
CA LYS A 160 19.29 -26.76 4.50
C LYS A 160 19.51 -27.33 3.08
N ALA A 161 18.47 -27.40 2.23
CA ALA A 161 18.50 -28.16 0.98
C ALA A 161 17.90 -27.45 -0.26
N LEU A 162 17.31 -26.25 -0.10
CA LEU A 162 16.75 -25.43 -1.18
C LEU A 162 17.33 -24.01 -1.13
N GLU A 163 17.21 -23.27 -2.24
CA GLU A 163 17.54 -21.85 -2.30
C GLU A 163 16.48 -21.00 -1.59
N GLU A 164 16.85 -19.81 -1.12
CA GLU A 164 15.99 -19.00 -0.24
C GLU A 164 14.66 -18.60 -0.88
N VAL A 165 14.67 -18.26 -2.17
CA VAL A 165 13.47 -17.99 -2.97
C VAL A 165 12.53 -19.20 -3.01
N GLN A 166 13.08 -20.40 -3.23
CA GLN A 166 12.31 -21.65 -3.26
C GLN A 166 11.71 -21.98 -1.89
N VAL A 167 12.37 -21.61 -0.79
CA VAL A 167 11.79 -21.79 0.56
C VAL A 167 10.63 -20.83 0.79
N VAL A 168 10.70 -19.59 0.31
CA VAL A 168 9.59 -18.62 0.38
C VAL A 168 8.39 -19.09 -0.45
N GLU A 169 8.61 -19.53 -1.68
CA GLU A 169 7.57 -20.09 -2.56
C GLU A 169 6.92 -21.33 -1.96
N LEU A 170 7.73 -22.29 -1.50
CA LEU A 170 7.26 -23.50 -0.82
C LEU A 170 6.43 -23.18 0.42
N LEU A 171 6.90 -22.25 1.25
CA LEU A 171 6.19 -21.85 2.46
C LEU A 171 4.87 -21.16 2.13
N SER A 172 4.84 -20.29 1.12
CA SER A 172 3.62 -19.64 0.64
C SER A 172 2.59 -20.66 0.14
N GLY A 173 3.00 -21.62 -0.69
CA GLY A 173 2.12 -22.68 -1.21
C GLY A 173 1.56 -23.58 -0.12
N VAL A 174 2.42 -24.09 0.78
CA VAL A 174 2.00 -24.95 1.89
C VAL A 174 1.06 -24.22 2.87
N ARG A 175 1.29 -22.94 3.15
CA ARG A 175 0.37 -22.11 3.95
C ARG A 175 -0.97 -21.91 3.26
N GLY A 176 -0.96 -21.53 1.98
CA GLY A 176 -2.17 -21.36 1.17
C GLY A 176 -3.08 -22.59 1.22
N ALA A 177 -2.52 -23.76 0.91
CA ALA A 177 -3.24 -25.05 0.94
C ALA A 177 -3.89 -25.36 2.29
N LEU A 178 -3.19 -25.08 3.40
CA LEU A 178 -3.69 -25.34 4.76
C LEU A 178 -4.74 -24.30 5.21
N SER A 179 -4.56 -23.04 4.80
CA SER A 179 -5.51 -21.95 5.05
C SER A 179 -6.83 -22.16 4.29
N GLU A 180 -6.77 -22.58 3.02
CA GLU A 180 -7.97 -22.93 2.23
C GLU A 180 -8.70 -24.15 2.80
N ALA A 181 -7.95 -25.16 3.28
CA ALA A 181 -8.53 -26.27 4.03
C ALA A 181 -9.11 -25.86 5.40
N GLY A 182 -8.88 -24.62 5.85
CA GLY A 182 -9.35 -24.09 7.13
C GLY A 182 -8.77 -24.83 8.33
N ALA A 183 -7.51 -25.29 8.23
CA ALA A 183 -6.83 -26.04 9.28
C ALA A 183 -6.08 -25.11 10.24
N THR A 184 -6.05 -25.46 11.53
CA THR A 184 -5.09 -24.85 12.48
C THR A 184 -3.75 -25.55 12.31
N ALA A 185 -2.69 -24.81 11.96
CA ALA A 185 -1.42 -25.39 11.50
C ALA A 185 -0.24 -24.99 12.40
N ILE A 186 0.60 -25.96 12.78
CA ILE A 186 1.89 -25.69 13.45
C ILE A 186 3.04 -25.99 12.50
N PHE A 187 3.91 -25.01 12.32
CA PHE A 187 5.13 -25.10 11.51
C PHE A 187 6.35 -25.16 12.43
N ALA A 188 7.05 -26.29 12.41
CA ALA A 188 8.23 -26.51 13.24
C ALA A 188 9.49 -25.94 12.57
N ALA A 189 10.10 -24.94 13.20
CA ALA A 189 11.37 -24.36 12.77
C ALA A 189 12.47 -24.63 13.79
N ASP A 190 13.71 -24.59 13.32
CA ASP A 190 14.90 -24.79 14.13
C ASP A 190 15.46 -23.42 14.57
N ARG A 191 15.75 -23.28 15.86
CA ARG A 191 16.34 -22.09 16.46
C ARG A 191 17.81 -21.90 16.07
N ALA A 192 18.47 -22.90 15.50
CA ALA A 192 19.82 -22.80 14.94
C ALA A 192 19.88 -22.20 13.52
N LEU A 193 18.74 -21.81 12.93
CA LEU A 193 18.72 -21.10 11.65
C LEU A 193 19.43 -19.72 11.75
N PRO A 194 20.04 -19.21 10.66
CA PRO A 194 20.61 -17.86 10.62
C PRO A 194 19.59 -16.78 11.01
N GLN A 195 20.02 -15.76 11.76
CA GLN A 195 19.14 -14.76 12.37
C GLN A 195 18.18 -14.09 11.37
N GLY A 196 18.68 -13.67 10.19
CA GLY A 196 17.82 -13.04 9.16
C GLY A 196 16.67 -13.93 8.69
N ARG A 197 16.90 -15.25 8.57
CA ARG A 197 15.85 -16.22 8.22
C ARG A 197 14.86 -16.44 9.36
N ILE A 198 15.34 -16.41 10.61
CA ILE A 198 14.46 -16.43 11.79
C ILE A 198 13.58 -15.16 11.79
N ASP A 199 14.16 -13.98 11.56
CA ASP A 199 13.42 -12.71 11.51
C ASP A 199 12.28 -12.75 10.46
N THR A 200 12.56 -13.24 9.24
CA THR A 200 11.52 -13.45 8.22
C THR A 200 10.40 -14.39 8.70
N LEU A 201 10.75 -15.54 9.30
CA LEU A 201 9.75 -16.48 9.83
C LEU A 201 8.94 -15.85 10.97
N LEU A 202 9.56 -15.08 11.86
CA LEU A 202 8.88 -14.40 12.97
C LEU A 202 7.79 -13.43 12.48
N GLN A 203 8.03 -12.74 11.37
CA GLN A 203 7.05 -11.84 10.73
C GLN A 203 5.98 -12.60 9.94
N THR A 204 6.26 -13.83 9.50
CA THR A 204 5.43 -14.59 8.55
C THR A 204 4.17 -15.21 9.19
N PHE A 205 4.25 -15.67 10.44
CA PHE A 205 3.21 -16.50 11.07
C PHE A 205 2.34 -15.74 12.07
N HIS A 206 1.06 -16.08 12.14
CA HIS A 206 0.09 -15.39 13.00
C HIS A 206 0.40 -15.51 14.50
N ALA A 207 0.91 -16.65 14.96
CA ALA A 207 1.39 -16.82 16.32
C ALA A 207 2.80 -17.42 16.33
N VAL A 208 3.60 -17.03 17.33
CA VAL A 208 4.98 -17.47 17.48
C VAL A 208 5.19 -18.02 18.89
N LEU A 209 5.60 -19.28 18.96
CA LEU A 209 5.92 -20.02 20.17
C LEU A 209 7.40 -20.43 20.16
N ASP A 210 8.06 -20.39 21.31
CA ASP A 210 9.48 -20.79 21.46
C ASP A 210 9.59 -21.85 22.55
N ALA A 211 10.10 -23.02 22.17
CA ALA A 211 10.22 -24.20 23.01
C ALA A 211 11.69 -24.65 23.04
N ARG A 212 12.43 -24.22 24.06
CA ARG A 212 13.87 -24.47 24.20
C ARG A 212 14.12 -25.65 25.14
N THR A 213 15.04 -26.54 24.81
CA THR A 213 15.45 -27.62 25.71
C THR A 213 16.27 -27.07 26.89
N GLU A 214 15.76 -27.21 28.12
CA GLU A 214 16.54 -26.92 29.35
C GLU A 214 17.28 -28.18 29.84
N GLU A 215 16.55 -29.29 29.90
CA GLU A 215 17.03 -30.60 30.32
C GLU A 215 16.43 -31.66 29.40
N LYS A 216 16.98 -32.88 29.40
CA LYS A 216 16.40 -33.99 28.62
C LYS A 216 14.93 -34.18 28.99
N ALA A 217 14.03 -34.13 28.00
CA ALA A 217 12.58 -34.18 28.20
C ALA A 217 11.95 -33.04 29.04
N VAL A 218 12.63 -31.88 29.21
CA VAL A 218 12.06 -30.67 29.81
C VAL A 218 12.38 -29.42 28.98
N LEU A 219 11.34 -28.67 28.63
CA LEU A 219 11.37 -27.51 27.75
C LEU A 219 11.02 -26.23 28.51
N ALA A 220 11.75 -25.14 28.29
CA ALA A 220 11.29 -23.79 28.55
C ALA A 220 10.38 -23.34 27.40
N PHE A 221 9.07 -23.31 27.65
CA PHE A 221 8.05 -22.95 26.66
C PHE A 221 7.58 -21.50 26.89
N SER A 222 7.65 -20.68 25.84
CA SER A 222 7.30 -19.25 25.86
C SER A 222 6.38 -18.90 24.68
N VAL A 223 5.47 -17.95 24.87
CA VAL A 223 4.75 -17.28 23.77
C VAL A 223 5.54 -16.02 23.45
N LEU A 224 5.92 -15.83 22.18
CA LEU A 224 6.62 -14.62 21.74
C LEU A 224 5.62 -13.60 21.17
N ALA A 225 4.67 -14.05 20.35
CA ALA A 225 3.58 -13.21 19.84
C ALA A 225 2.33 -14.02 19.48
N VAL A 226 1.17 -13.35 19.48
CA VAL A 226 -0.09 -13.86 18.89
C VAL A 226 -0.81 -12.68 18.23
N GLY A 227 -1.15 -12.79 16.95
CA GLY A 227 -1.84 -11.74 16.20
C GLY A 227 -1.04 -10.45 16.00
N GLY A 228 0.28 -10.54 15.95
CA GLY A 228 1.18 -9.37 15.91
C GLY A 228 1.41 -8.70 17.27
N VAL A 229 0.64 -9.04 18.30
CA VAL A 229 0.88 -8.58 19.67
C VAL A 229 2.00 -9.39 20.29
N LYS A 230 3.13 -8.74 20.61
CA LYS A 230 4.21 -9.33 21.40
C LYS A 230 3.71 -9.63 22.81
N VAL A 231 3.84 -10.88 23.24
CA VAL A 231 3.44 -11.30 24.59
C VAL A 231 4.66 -11.28 25.49
N SER A 232 4.55 -10.69 26.69
CA SER A 232 5.65 -10.70 27.68
C SER A 232 6.02 -12.16 28.02
N PRO A 233 7.22 -12.64 27.62
CA PRO A 233 7.48 -14.07 27.47
C PRO A 233 7.88 -14.70 28.81
N ARG A 234 6.89 -14.98 29.67
CA ARG A 234 7.08 -15.80 30.86
C ARG A 234 7.28 -17.26 30.46
N SER A 235 8.54 -17.69 30.34
CA SER A 235 8.86 -19.09 30.08
C SER A 235 8.33 -19.99 31.19
N ARG A 236 7.56 -21.03 30.84
CA ARG A 236 7.14 -22.10 31.77
C ARG A 236 7.87 -23.39 31.45
N ARG A 237 8.28 -24.14 32.48
CA ARG A 237 8.86 -25.48 32.31
C ARG A 237 7.77 -26.48 31.93
N VAL A 238 7.99 -27.21 30.84
CA VAL A 238 7.09 -28.24 30.31
C VAL A 238 7.86 -29.54 30.22
N ARG A 239 7.44 -30.55 30.98
CA ARG A 239 7.99 -31.90 30.89
C ARG A 239 7.25 -32.66 29.78
N ILE A 240 7.99 -33.26 28.83
CA ILE A 240 7.44 -33.91 27.65
C ILE A 240 7.93 -35.36 27.51
N ARG A 241 7.00 -36.30 27.39
CA ARG A 241 7.27 -37.74 27.26
C ARG A 241 6.24 -38.39 26.34
N GLU A 242 6.47 -39.61 25.87
CA GLU A 242 5.49 -40.32 25.02
C GLU A 242 4.16 -40.62 25.76
N ASP A 243 4.20 -40.79 27.10
CA ASP A 243 3.01 -41.02 27.94
C ASP A 243 2.27 -39.72 28.32
N GLY A 244 2.85 -38.54 28.08
CA GLY A 244 2.19 -37.26 28.34
C GLY A 244 3.12 -36.05 28.31
N ALA A 245 2.55 -34.87 28.12
CA ALA A 245 3.22 -33.59 28.32
C ALA A 245 2.49 -32.78 29.40
N THR A 246 3.22 -32.18 30.34
CA THR A 246 2.65 -31.41 31.46
C THR A 246 3.47 -30.16 31.76
N VAL A 247 2.82 -29.02 31.96
CA VAL A 247 3.45 -27.85 32.61
C VAL A 247 3.82 -28.23 34.04
N GLU A 248 5.06 -27.95 34.46
CA GLU A 248 5.51 -28.18 35.82
C GLU A 248 4.85 -27.17 36.77
N ALA A 249 4.39 -27.64 37.94
CA ALA A 249 3.84 -26.76 38.96
C ALA A 249 4.91 -25.76 39.43
N GLU A 250 4.56 -24.48 39.43
CA GLU A 250 5.43 -23.40 39.87
C GLU A 250 5.83 -23.62 41.34
N ALA A 251 7.14 -23.63 41.63
CA ALA A 251 7.67 -23.98 42.94
C ALA A 251 7.27 -22.94 44.01
N THR A 252 6.14 -23.21 44.68
CA THR A 252 5.58 -22.35 45.73
C THR A 252 6.56 -22.23 46.90
N GLY A 253 6.97 -21.00 47.20
CA GLY A 253 7.81 -20.68 48.36
C GLY A 253 9.18 -20.04 48.05
N ARG A 254 9.62 -19.96 46.79
CA ARG A 254 10.80 -19.13 46.47
C ARG A 254 10.47 -17.66 46.69
N THR A 255 11.18 -17.04 47.62
CA THR A 255 11.18 -15.59 47.88
C THR A 255 12.56 -15.02 47.54
N PHE A 256 12.61 -13.73 47.25
CA PHE A 256 13.84 -12.94 47.12
C PHE A 256 13.70 -11.70 48.01
N SER A 257 14.82 -11.13 48.46
CA SER A 257 14.82 -9.82 49.13
C SER A 257 14.55 -8.72 48.11
N CYS A 258 13.62 -7.82 48.40
CA CYS A 258 13.45 -6.59 47.63
C CYS A 258 14.71 -5.71 47.78
N PRO A 259 15.40 -5.30 46.70
CA PRO A 259 16.61 -4.48 46.84
C PRO A 259 16.34 -3.06 47.36
N ILE A 260 15.07 -2.63 47.43
CA ILE A 260 14.65 -1.30 47.89
C ILE A 260 14.33 -1.28 49.39
N CYS A 261 13.73 -2.35 49.93
CA CYS A 261 13.23 -2.38 51.32
C CYS A 261 13.54 -3.68 52.09
N ASP A 262 14.33 -4.59 51.50
CA ASP A 262 14.76 -5.90 52.01
C ASP A 262 13.65 -6.89 52.43
N ALA A 263 12.38 -6.54 52.20
CA ALA A 263 11.25 -7.43 52.44
C ALA A 263 11.32 -8.68 51.54
N ARG A 264 10.93 -9.84 52.09
CA ARG A 264 10.85 -11.10 51.32
C ARG A 264 9.65 -11.08 50.37
N VAL A 265 9.92 -10.90 49.08
CA VAL A 265 8.93 -10.86 48.00
C VAL A 265 8.78 -12.26 47.38
N PRO A 266 7.55 -12.82 47.26
CA PRO A 266 7.32 -14.05 46.51
C PRO A 266 7.73 -13.91 45.04
N PHE A 267 8.31 -14.96 44.43
CA PHE A 267 8.67 -14.92 43.01
C PHE A 267 7.49 -14.70 42.06
N SER A 268 6.28 -15.04 42.49
CA SER A 268 5.02 -14.81 41.76
C SER A 268 4.43 -13.41 41.96
N ALA A 269 4.96 -12.60 42.88
CA ALA A 269 4.49 -11.25 43.11
C ALA A 269 5.03 -10.28 42.05
N ASP A 270 4.12 -9.46 41.52
CA ASP A 270 4.30 -8.40 40.54
C ASP A 270 4.76 -7.08 41.17
N ARG A 271 4.44 -6.85 42.45
CA ARG A 271 4.91 -5.73 43.27
C ARG A 271 5.45 -6.22 44.61
N CYS A 272 6.31 -5.44 45.26
CA CYS A 272 6.75 -5.74 46.62
C CYS A 272 5.58 -5.55 47.61
N PRO A 273 5.24 -6.53 48.46
CA PRO A 273 4.14 -6.38 49.42
C PRO A 273 4.36 -5.30 50.49
N SER A 274 5.59 -4.79 50.64
CA SER A 274 5.95 -3.84 51.68
C SER A 274 6.22 -2.41 51.19
N CYS A 275 6.77 -2.23 49.98
CA CYS A 275 7.05 -0.91 49.41
C CYS A 275 6.36 -0.66 48.05
N HIS A 276 5.55 -1.60 47.57
CA HIS A 276 4.77 -1.53 46.32
C HIS A 276 5.52 -1.28 45.00
N THR A 277 6.85 -1.16 45.05
CA THR A 277 7.76 -1.13 43.89
C THR A 277 7.42 -2.27 42.91
N PRO A 278 7.29 -1.98 41.61
CA PRO A 278 7.13 -3.00 40.56
C PRO A 278 8.31 -3.98 40.47
N ARG A 279 8.02 -5.22 40.06
CA ARG A 279 9.05 -6.26 39.84
C ARG A 279 10.09 -5.89 38.79
N SER A 280 9.72 -5.08 37.79
CA SER A 280 10.62 -4.52 36.78
C SER A 280 11.73 -3.65 37.38
N GLU A 281 11.41 -2.86 38.40
CA GLU A 281 12.35 -1.97 39.11
C GLU A 281 13.18 -2.70 40.17
N MET A 282 12.75 -3.88 40.63
CA MET A 282 13.48 -4.70 41.60
C MET A 282 14.75 -5.39 41.06
N GLY A 283 15.30 -4.95 39.93
CA GLY A 283 16.68 -5.27 39.51
C GLY A 283 17.01 -6.74 39.22
N LEU A 284 16.02 -7.65 39.12
CA LEU A 284 16.23 -9.09 38.90
C LEU A 284 16.63 -9.45 37.46
N LYS A 285 17.67 -8.82 36.92
CA LYS A 285 18.25 -9.11 35.58
C LYS A 285 19.12 -10.39 35.52
N ALA A 286 19.34 -11.07 36.65
CA ALA A 286 20.49 -11.97 36.81
C ALA A 286 20.24 -13.49 36.65
N GLN A 287 19.11 -13.96 36.09
CA GLN A 287 18.81 -15.42 36.06
C GLN A 287 18.50 -16.07 34.69
N GLN A 288 18.33 -15.33 33.59
CA GLN A 288 18.15 -15.94 32.24
C GLN A 288 18.81 -15.14 31.10
N PRO A 289 20.16 -15.09 31.00
CA PRO A 289 20.85 -14.26 30.00
C PRO A 289 20.50 -14.61 28.54
N GLY A 290 20.41 -15.90 28.20
CA GLY A 290 20.18 -16.34 26.82
C GLY A 290 18.76 -16.07 26.28
N LEU A 291 17.76 -15.95 27.15
CA LEU A 291 16.42 -15.48 26.76
C LEU A 291 16.49 -13.96 26.53
N MET A 292 17.07 -13.21 27.47
CA MET A 292 17.13 -11.75 27.39
C MET A 292 17.88 -11.27 26.15
N ASN A 293 19.09 -11.78 25.89
CA ASN A 293 19.86 -11.38 24.69
C ASN A 293 19.09 -11.65 23.39
N TYR A 294 18.26 -12.70 23.33
CA TYR A 294 17.42 -13.00 22.17
C TYR A 294 16.17 -12.12 22.09
N LEU A 295 15.53 -11.80 23.21
CA LEU A 295 14.40 -10.86 23.22
C LEU A 295 14.85 -9.43 22.92
N GLU A 296 16.02 -9.04 23.41
CA GLU A 296 16.71 -7.79 23.09
C GLU A 296 17.07 -7.75 21.60
N SER A 297 17.56 -8.86 21.00
CA SER A 297 17.74 -8.95 19.54
C SER A 297 16.43 -8.99 18.72
N LEU A 298 15.27 -9.02 19.41
CA LEU A 298 13.92 -8.89 18.84
C LEU A 298 13.21 -7.59 19.29
N GLN A 299 13.88 -6.69 20.01
CA GLN A 299 13.40 -5.31 20.19
C GLN A 299 13.51 -4.57 18.84
N GLY A 300 12.56 -3.70 18.55
CA GLY A 300 12.43 -3.03 17.25
C GLY A 300 11.96 -3.88 16.07
N LYS A 301 12.05 -5.23 16.12
CA LYS A 301 11.60 -6.12 15.04
C LYS A 301 10.13 -6.51 15.17
N GLU A 302 9.37 -6.54 14.08
CA GLU A 302 8.03 -7.12 14.06
C GLU A 302 8.06 -8.64 14.35
N VAL A 303 7.13 -9.13 15.16
CA VAL A 303 7.02 -10.55 15.52
C VAL A 303 5.54 -10.92 15.62
N GLY A 304 5.13 -11.90 14.84
CA GLY A 304 3.73 -12.28 14.62
C GLY A 304 3.09 -11.46 13.50
N ALA A 305 2.42 -12.12 12.56
CA ALA A 305 1.60 -11.46 11.56
C ALA A 305 0.23 -11.05 12.17
N PRO A 306 -0.23 -9.81 11.97
CA PRO A 306 -1.60 -9.42 12.33
C PRO A 306 -2.61 -10.31 11.58
N GLY A 307 -3.66 -10.72 12.27
CA GLY A 307 -4.57 -11.75 11.78
C GLY A 307 -5.41 -11.29 10.57
N ARG A 308 -5.39 -12.07 9.48
CA ARG A 308 -6.38 -11.91 8.41
C ARG A 308 -7.77 -12.26 8.95
N VAL A 309 -8.73 -11.35 8.81
CA VAL A 309 -10.14 -11.62 9.14
C VAL A 309 -10.66 -12.74 8.23
N ALA A 310 -10.89 -13.93 8.80
CA ALA A 310 -11.44 -15.04 8.05
C ALA A 310 -12.89 -14.74 7.63
N PRO A 311 -13.29 -15.02 6.37
CA PRO A 311 -14.67 -14.84 5.96
C PRO A 311 -15.62 -15.71 6.80
N ARG A 312 -16.78 -15.13 7.14
CA ARG A 312 -17.84 -15.78 7.91
C ARG A 312 -18.26 -17.10 7.23
N PRO A 313 -18.43 -18.22 7.96
CA PRO A 313 -18.95 -19.43 7.35
C PRO A 313 -20.36 -19.19 6.79
N PRO A 314 -20.73 -19.80 5.64
CA PRO A 314 -22.08 -19.71 5.12
C PRO A 314 -23.06 -20.32 6.12
N GLU A 315 -24.16 -19.61 6.40
CA GLU A 315 -25.19 -20.09 7.34
C GLU A 315 -25.80 -21.41 6.89
N ASP A 316 -26.01 -22.30 7.86
CA ASP A 316 -26.63 -23.60 7.64
C ASP A 316 -28.08 -23.44 7.16
N ARG A 317 -28.31 -23.67 5.86
CA ARG A 317 -29.64 -23.68 5.24
C ARG A 317 -30.41 -24.94 5.64
N THR A 318 -30.79 -24.99 6.91
CA THR A 318 -31.83 -25.88 7.42
C THR A 318 -33.13 -25.67 6.64
N ARG A 319 -33.78 -26.79 6.29
CA ARG A 319 -34.92 -26.81 5.36
C ARG A 319 -36.17 -26.16 5.97
N GLY A 320 -36.55 -24.98 5.48
CA GLY A 320 -37.88 -24.39 5.68
C GLY A 320 -38.84 -24.73 4.53
N LEU A 321 -40.02 -25.27 4.85
CA LEU A 321 -41.08 -25.58 3.87
C LEU A 321 -42.16 -24.48 3.87
N THR A 322 -42.42 -23.87 2.72
CA THR A 322 -43.68 -23.14 2.43
C THR A 322 -44.08 -23.32 0.95
N ASN A 323 -45.40 -23.36 0.68
CA ASN A 323 -45.99 -23.91 -0.55
C ASN A 323 -46.42 -22.86 -1.60
N GLY A 324 -46.30 -23.23 -2.90
CA GLY A 324 -47.16 -22.82 -4.03
C GLY A 324 -47.01 -21.36 -4.54
N VAL A 325 -46.88 -21.05 -5.84
CA VAL A 325 -47.52 -21.58 -7.06
C VAL A 325 -46.68 -21.19 -8.31
N ARG A 326 -46.82 -21.90 -9.45
CA ARG A 326 -46.13 -21.75 -10.76
C ARG A 326 -47.10 -21.21 -11.85
N PRO A 327 -46.72 -20.81 -13.09
CA PRO A 327 -45.51 -21.15 -13.91
C PRO A 327 -44.76 -19.88 -14.46
N ALA A 328 -43.87 -19.87 -15.48
CA ALA A 328 -43.50 -20.84 -16.52
C ALA A 328 -42.05 -20.70 -17.10
N GLU A 329 -41.72 -21.62 -18.01
CA GLU A 329 -40.73 -21.63 -19.12
C GLU A 329 -39.42 -20.80 -19.10
N ALA A 330 -38.29 -21.52 -19.07
CA ALA A 330 -37.00 -21.14 -19.66
C ALA A 330 -36.29 -22.39 -20.23
N PRO A 331 -35.54 -22.31 -21.36
CA PRO A 331 -35.03 -23.47 -22.09
C PRO A 331 -33.71 -24.08 -21.53
N PRO A 332 -33.37 -25.34 -21.88
CA PRO A 332 -32.21 -26.04 -21.32
C PRO A 332 -30.86 -25.54 -21.88
N GLY A 333 -29.91 -25.27 -20.97
CA GLY A 333 -28.57 -24.80 -21.29
C GLY A 333 -27.66 -25.83 -21.97
N ARG A 334 -26.71 -25.33 -22.78
CA ARG A 334 -25.60 -26.12 -23.37
C ARG A 334 -24.34 -25.93 -22.55
N VAL A 335 -23.53 -26.99 -22.43
CA VAL A 335 -22.18 -26.94 -21.87
C VAL A 335 -21.18 -27.20 -23.00
N ASN A 336 -20.24 -26.28 -23.22
CA ASN A 336 -19.08 -26.48 -24.09
C ASN A 336 -17.85 -26.65 -23.19
N GLY A 337 -17.09 -27.74 -23.37
CA GLY A 337 -15.87 -28.00 -22.58
C GLY A 337 -14.81 -28.72 -23.42
N THR A 338 -13.56 -28.32 -23.24
CA THR A 338 -12.40 -28.73 -24.07
C THR A 338 -11.29 -29.39 -23.25
N SER A 339 -11.54 -30.55 -22.66
CA SER A 339 -10.50 -31.50 -22.20
C SER A 339 -11.14 -32.86 -21.87
N GLY A 340 -10.40 -33.97 -22.08
CA GLY A 340 -10.97 -35.32 -22.07
C GLY A 340 -11.07 -35.94 -20.66
N GLY A 341 -12.29 -36.27 -20.22
CA GLY A 341 -12.57 -37.04 -19.00
C GLY A 341 -13.39 -38.30 -19.26
N ARG A 342 -13.19 -39.34 -18.44
CA ARG A 342 -14.05 -40.54 -18.42
C ARG A 342 -15.35 -40.23 -17.65
N VAL A 343 -16.51 -40.53 -18.23
CA VAL A 343 -17.81 -40.37 -17.59
C VAL A 343 -18.45 -41.73 -17.32
N ASN A 344 -18.75 -42.03 -16.05
CA ASN A 344 -19.61 -43.14 -15.65
C ASN A 344 -20.96 -42.57 -15.21
N GLY A 345 -22.02 -42.76 -16.00
CA GLY A 345 -23.36 -42.29 -15.65
C GLY A 345 -24.43 -42.67 -16.68
N THR A 346 -25.62 -43.05 -16.21
CA THR A 346 -26.72 -43.61 -17.02
C THR A 346 -27.77 -42.55 -17.37
N ALA A 347 -27.46 -41.65 -18.32
CA ALA A 347 -28.43 -40.75 -18.96
C ALA A 347 -27.93 -40.26 -20.34
N PRO A 348 -28.81 -39.97 -21.33
CA PRO A 348 -28.38 -39.61 -22.68
C PRO A 348 -28.05 -38.10 -22.83
N GLY A 349 -26.80 -37.78 -23.15
CA GLY A 349 -26.35 -36.42 -23.50
C GLY A 349 -25.52 -36.41 -24.79
N ARG A 350 -25.62 -35.33 -25.59
CA ARG A 350 -24.80 -35.11 -26.80
C ARG A 350 -23.60 -34.23 -26.46
N VAL A 351 -22.42 -34.55 -26.99
CA VAL A 351 -21.18 -33.79 -26.81
C VAL A 351 -20.59 -33.46 -28.19
N ASN A 352 -20.15 -32.22 -28.40
CA ASN A 352 -19.38 -31.80 -29.57
C ASN A 352 -17.98 -31.39 -29.10
N GLY A 353 -16.92 -32.00 -29.65
CA GLY A 353 -15.54 -31.67 -29.32
C GLY A 353 -14.54 -32.33 -30.28
N THR A 354 -13.41 -31.67 -30.52
CA THR A 354 -12.44 -31.99 -31.59
C THR A 354 -11.13 -32.58 -31.06
N ALA A 355 -11.17 -33.77 -30.45
CA ALA A 355 -9.98 -34.60 -30.17
C ALA A 355 -10.38 -36.07 -29.89
N ALA A 356 -9.47 -37.02 -30.10
CA ALA A 356 -9.79 -38.46 -30.06
C ALA A 356 -9.82 -39.05 -28.64
N GLY A 357 -10.99 -39.50 -28.19
CA GLY A 357 -11.17 -40.29 -26.95
C GLY A 357 -11.48 -41.77 -27.21
N ARG A 358 -10.86 -42.68 -26.45
CA ARG A 358 -11.19 -44.13 -26.45
C ARG A 358 -12.30 -44.42 -25.44
N VAL A 359 -13.34 -45.15 -25.85
CA VAL A 359 -14.44 -45.58 -24.98
C VAL A 359 -14.42 -47.11 -24.84
N ASN A 360 -14.38 -47.61 -23.60
CA ASN A 360 -14.66 -49.02 -23.28
C ASN A 360 -16.09 -49.13 -22.75
N GLY A 361 -16.96 -49.84 -23.47
CA GLY A 361 -18.34 -50.09 -23.05
C GLY A 361 -19.12 -50.96 -24.03
N THR A 362 -19.78 -52.00 -23.53
CA THR A 362 -20.46 -53.02 -24.34
C THR A 362 -21.96 -52.78 -24.44
N ALA A 363 -22.43 -52.16 -25.53
CA ALA A 363 -23.84 -52.22 -25.98
C ALA A 363 -23.95 -51.84 -27.48
N PRO A 364 -24.91 -52.40 -28.25
CA PRO A 364 -24.92 -52.27 -29.71
C PRO A 364 -25.77 -51.09 -30.24
N LYS A 365 -25.36 -50.57 -31.41
CA LYS A 365 -26.02 -49.60 -32.32
C LYS A 365 -25.82 -48.10 -32.03
N GLY A 366 -24.93 -47.49 -32.81
CA GLY A 366 -24.86 -46.04 -33.08
C GLY A 366 -23.99 -45.79 -34.31
N ARG A 367 -24.45 -44.98 -35.28
CA ARG A 367 -23.73 -44.67 -36.53
C ARG A 367 -22.96 -43.35 -36.43
N THR A 368 -21.73 -43.31 -36.95
CA THR A 368 -20.92 -42.09 -37.09
C THR A 368 -20.87 -41.63 -38.55
N ASN A 369 -21.07 -40.33 -38.78
CA ASN A 369 -20.78 -39.63 -40.03
C ASN A 369 -19.97 -38.37 -39.67
N GLY A 370 -18.83 -38.17 -40.32
CA GLY A 370 -17.99 -36.99 -40.18
C GLY A 370 -17.15 -36.78 -41.45
N MET A 371 -17.23 -35.59 -42.03
CA MET A 371 -16.58 -35.23 -43.29
C MET A 371 -15.27 -34.48 -42.97
N VAL A 372 -14.18 -34.76 -43.70
CA VAL A 372 -12.86 -34.14 -43.47
C VAL A 372 -12.37 -33.51 -44.76
N ASN A 373 -11.96 -32.24 -44.71
CA ASN A 373 -11.48 -31.48 -45.87
C ASN A 373 -9.99 -31.15 -45.68
N GLY A 374 -9.12 -31.63 -46.60
CA GLY A 374 -7.76 -31.14 -46.88
C GLY A 374 -6.69 -31.21 -45.75
N THR A 375 -5.47 -31.74 -45.92
CA THR A 375 -4.76 -32.10 -47.16
C THR A 375 -3.74 -33.23 -46.97
N ARG A 376 -3.75 -34.18 -47.92
CA ARG A 376 -2.68 -35.10 -48.40
C ARG A 376 -1.63 -35.65 -47.41
N GLY A 377 -1.91 -36.83 -46.88
CA GLY A 377 -0.90 -37.85 -46.51
C GLY A 377 -1.39 -39.24 -46.91
N ARG A 378 -0.61 -40.01 -47.68
CA ARG A 378 -1.01 -41.35 -48.17
C ARG A 378 -0.63 -42.45 -47.17
N THR A 379 -1.62 -43.14 -46.59
CA THR A 379 -1.46 -44.49 -46.03
C THR A 379 -2.74 -45.30 -46.21
N ASN A 380 -2.77 -46.20 -47.20
CA ASN A 380 -3.80 -47.24 -47.26
C ASN A 380 -3.50 -48.32 -46.22
N GLY A 381 -4.56 -48.86 -45.62
CA GLY A 381 -4.46 -49.69 -44.42
C GLY A 381 -3.97 -51.11 -44.65
N VAL A 382 -3.61 -51.78 -43.55
CA VAL A 382 -3.40 -53.23 -43.50
C VAL A 382 -4.00 -53.77 -42.20
N THR A 383 -5.01 -54.64 -42.32
CA THR A 383 -5.26 -55.69 -41.33
C THR A 383 -5.66 -56.98 -42.06
N ASN A 384 -4.72 -57.92 -42.02
CA ASN A 384 -4.93 -59.38 -41.95
C ASN A 384 -5.68 -60.06 -43.11
N GLY A 385 -4.94 -60.32 -44.19
CA GLY A 385 -5.11 -61.54 -44.99
C GLY A 385 -4.08 -62.58 -44.54
N LEU A 386 -4.53 -63.80 -44.23
CA LEU A 386 -3.70 -64.89 -43.70
C LEU A 386 -2.60 -65.35 -44.66
N THR A 387 -1.45 -65.71 -44.11
CA THR A 387 -0.38 -66.40 -44.83
C THR A 387 -0.79 -67.83 -45.21
N ASN A 388 -0.69 -68.16 -46.49
CA ASN A 388 -0.12 -69.43 -46.92
C ASN A 388 0.46 -69.28 -48.33
N GLY A 389 1.72 -69.66 -48.52
CA GLY A 389 2.46 -69.36 -49.74
C GLY A 389 2.34 -70.44 -50.81
N LEU A 390 2.89 -70.18 -51.99
CA LEU A 390 3.62 -71.17 -52.80
C LEU A 390 4.36 -70.49 -53.97
N ARG A 391 5.66 -70.80 -54.08
CA ARG A 391 6.51 -70.83 -55.29
C ARG A 391 6.86 -69.52 -56.04
N ARG A 392 8.17 -69.22 -55.99
CA ARG A 392 9.14 -69.05 -57.11
C ARG A 392 8.72 -68.13 -58.29
N ALA A 393 9.59 -67.24 -58.79
CA ALA A 393 11.05 -67.35 -58.89
C ALA A 393 11.77 -65.98 -59.02
N ARG A 394 13.08 -65.99 -58.67
CA ARG A 394 14.23 -65.23 -59.22
C ARG A 394 14.01 -63.75 -59.68
N GLY A 395 14.77 -62.75 -59.26
CA GLY A 395 15.99 -62.70 -58.42
C GLY A 395 17.14 -61.97 -59.13
N GLY A 396 17.68 -60.91 -58.52
CA GLY A 396 18.77 -60.06 -59.06
C GLY A 396 18.34 -59.14 -60.21
N ILE A 397 18.99 -58.01 -60.51
CA ILE A 397 20.23 -57.43 -59.94
C ILE A 397 20.22 -55.90 -60.11
N THR A 398 20.36 -55.20 -58.98
CA THR A 398 21.20 -54.02 -58.70
C THR A 398 21.53 -52.96 -59.77
N ASN A 399 21.23 -51.72 -59.40
CA ASN A 399 22.02 -50.46 -59.52
C ASN A 399 22.64 -50.05 -60.86
N GLY A 400 22.22 -48.86 -61.32
CA GLY A 400 22.89 -48.06 -62.35
C GLY A 400 22.37 -46.63 -62.38
N LEU A 401 22.84 -45.78 -61.46
CA LEU A 401 22.72 -44.32 -61.61
C LEU A 401 23.74 -43.85 -62.65
N THR A 402 23.29 -43.18 -63.72
CA THR A 402 23.99 -42.01 -64.31
C THR A 402 23.14 -41.33 -65.40
N ASN A 403 22.72 -40.11 -65.10
CA ASN A 403 22.92 -38.89 -65.91
C ASN A 403 22.61 -39.02 -67.42
N GLY A 404 21.34 -38.82 -67.79
CA GLY A 404 20.90 -38.94 -69.18
C GLY A 404 21.23 -37.75 -70.07
N SER A 405 22.09 -37.98 -71.06
CA SER A 405 22.11 -37.24 -72.33
C SER A 405 22.83 -38.08 -73.41
N GLY A 406 22.26 -38.21 -74.60
CA GLY A 406 22.94 -38.82 -75.77
C GLY A 406 22.26 -40.06 -76.36
N PHE A 407 21.81 -39.91 -77.60
CA PHE A 407 21.12 -40.89 -78.46
C PHE A 407 21.93 -42.15 -78.86
N THR A 408 21.20 -43.09 -79.51
CA THR A 408 21.55 -44.03 -80.62
C THR A 408 21.39 -45.52 -80.25
N ASN A 409 20.99 -46.45 -81.15
CA ASN A 409 20.43 -46.37 -82.52
C ASN A 409 19.66 -47.67 -82.90
N GLY A 410 18.69 -47.56 -83.83
CA GLY A 410 18.02 -48.71 -84.49
C GLY A 410 16.93 -49.41 -83.66
N LEU A 411 15.82 -49.91 -84.22
CA LEU A 411 15.40 -50.11 -85.62
C LEU A 411 13.85 -50.10 -85.71
N GLY A 412 13.28 -49.92 -86.92
CA GLY A 412 11.90 -50.37 -87.22
C GLY A 412 10.83 -49.29 -87.35
N GLY A 413 10.88 -48.47 -88.39
CA GLY A 413 9.78 -47.55 -88.73
C GLY A 413 8.62 -48.23 -89.47
N ARG A 414 7.37 -47.90 -89.10
CA ARG A 414 6.19 -47.72 -89.99
C ARG A 414 4.91 -47.40 -89.20
N ARG A 415 4.77 -46.17 -88.70
CA ARG A 415 3.46 -45.61 -88.26
C ARG A 415 3.34 -44.07 -88.26
N ALA A 416 4.24 -43.37 -88.94
CA ALA A 416 4.33 -41.91 -88.92
C ALA A 416 3.81 -41.24 -90.22
N GLN A 417 2.53 -41.43 -90.55
CA GLN A 417 1.84 -40.66 -91.62
C GLN A 417 0.36 -40.30 -91.30
N ALA A 418 -0.08 -40.40 -90.04
CA ALA A 418 -1.49 -40.17 -89.67
C ALA A 418 -1.75 -38.98 -88.70
N GLU A 419 -0.71 -38.22 -88.30
CA GLU A 419 -0.81 -37.32 -87.13
C GLU A 419 -0.49 -35.83 -87.38
N VAL A 420 -0.52 -35.38 -88.65
CA VAL A 420 -0.19 -34.00 -89.05
C VAL A 420 -1.42 -33.18 -89.49
N ARG A 421 -2.57 -33.33 -88.80
CA ARG A 421 -3.81 -32.56 -89.11
C ARG A 421 -4.52 -31.86 -87.94
N HIS A 422 -4.02 -31.93 -86.70
CA HIS A 422 -4.71 -31.36 -85.52
C HIS A 422 -3.96 -30.27 -84.72
N ALA A 423 -3.07 -29.49 -85.36
CA ALA A 423 -2.27 -28.45 -84.67
C ALA A 423 -2.32 -27.03 -85.26
N ARG A 424 -3.16 -26.72 -86.26
CA ARG A 424 -3.16 -25.39 -86.92
C ARG A 424 -3.82 -24.26 -86.11
N TRP A 425 -4.71 -24.56 -85.15
CA TRP A 425 -5.38 -23.53 -84.34
C TRP A 425 -4.46 -22.86 -83.31
N LYS A 426 -3.42 -23.57 -82.85
CA LYS A 426 -2.46 -23.06 -81.86
C LYS A 426 -1.55 -21.94 -82.39
N LEU A 427 -1.43 -21.80 -83.71
CA LEU A 427 -0.61 -20.77 -84.37
C LEU A 427 -1.23 -19.36 -84.32
N TYR A 428 -2.55 -19.23 -84.11
CA TYR A 428 -3.24 -17.93 -84.09
C TYR A 428 -3.61 -17.45 -82.69
N ILE A 429 -3.83 -18.36 -81.74
CA ILE A 429 -4.24 -18.01 -80.37
C ILE A 429 -3.07 -17.51 -79.51
N VAL A 430 -1.87 -18.07 -79.69
CA VAL A 430 -0.69 -17.70 -78.89
C VAL A 430 -0.25 -16.24 -79.12
N PRO A 431 -0.17 -15.71 -80.36
CA PRO A 431 0.18 -14.30 -80.58
C PRO A 431 -0.89 -13.33 -80.03
N PHE A 432 -2.17 -13.66 -80.14
CA PHE A 432 -3.26 -12.82 -79.62
C PHE A 432 -3.29 -12.76 -78.09
N LEU A 433 -3.07 -13.88 -77.40
CA LEU A 433 -2.93 -13.89 -75.94
C LEU A 433 -1.68 -13.14 -75.48
N ALA A 434 -0.55 -13.30 -76.18
CA ALA A 434 0.68 -12.57 -75.87
C ALA A 434 0.51 -11.06 -76.05
N ALA A 435 -0.14 -10.60 -77.13
CA ALA A 435 -0.44 -9.19 -77.36
C ALA A 435 -1.43 -8.63 -76.32
N GLY A 436 -2.47 -9.40 -75.95
CA GLY A 436 -3.41 -9.00 -74.90
C GLY A 436 -2.77 -8.88 -73.52
N LEU A 437 -1.82 -9.77 -73.18
CA LEU A 437 -1.04 -9.67 -71.95
C LEU A 437 -0.07 -8.48 -71.97
N LEU A 438 0.64 -8.25 -73.08
CA LEU A 438 1.60 -7.15 -73.22
C LEU A 438 0.94 -5.76 -73.27
N LEU A 439 -0.31 -5.66 -73.73
CA LEU A 439 -1.09 -4.42 -73.71
C LEU A 439 -1.88 -4.21 -72.40
N SER A 440 -1.94 -5.21 -71.51
CA SER A 440 -2.70 -5.08 -70.26
C SER A 440 -2.31 -3.91 -69.33
N PRO A 441 -1.02 -3.52 -69.14
CA PRO A 441 -0.67 -2.38 -68.28
C PRO A 441 -0.96 -1.00 -68.92
N LEU A 442 -1.31 -0.93 -70.21
CA LEU A 442 -1.63 0.31 -70.93
C LEU A 442 -3.13 0.60 -71.03
N LEU A 443 -3.99 -0.36 -70.65
CA LEU A 443 -5.45 -0.28 -70.82
C LEU A 443 -6.23 -0.38 -69.49
N LEU A 444 -5.53 -0.61 -68.38
CA LEU A 444 -6.08 -0.53 -67.04
C LEU A 444 -5.64 0.81 -66.43
N PRO A 445 -6.56 1.69 -65.98
CA PRO A 445 -6.15 2.87 -65.23
C PRO A 445 -5.49 2.40 -63.93
N GLU A 446 -4.34 2.99 -63.60
CA GLU A 446 -3.72 2.84 -62.29
C GLU A 446 -4.70 3.34 -61.22
N ARG A 447 -5.45 2.42 -60.63
CA ARG A 447 -5.99 2.62 -59.30
C ARG A 447 -4.82 2.52 -58.35
N SER A 448 -4.21 3.65 -58.01
CA SER A 448 -3.30 3.72 -56.87
C SER A 448 -4.02 3.08 -55.68
N PRO A 449 -3.55 1.93 -55.15
CA PRO A 449 -3.99 1.50 -53.85
C PRO A 449 -3.54 2.61 -52.88
N ALA A 450 -4.40 2.97 -51.91
CA ALA A 450 -3.90 3.74 -50.78
C ALA A 450 -2.70 2.98 -50.17
N PRO A 451 -1.65 3.68 -49.70
CA PRO A 451 -0.56 3.01 -48.99
C PRO A 451 -1.18 2.20 -47.85
N ARG A 452 -1.03 0.87 -47.92
CA ARG A 452 -1.44 0.00 -46.82
C ARG A 452 -0.33 0.09 -45.79
N ILE A 453 -0.64 0.66 -44.63
CA ILE A 453 0.26 0.57 -43.48
C ILE A 453 0.50 -0.92 -43.20
N ALA A 454 1.76 -1.32 -43.24
CA ALA A 454 2.23 -2.66 -42.90
C ALA A 454 2.58 -2.72 -41.41
N ILE A 455 2.84 -3.93 -40.91
CA ILE A 455 3.40 -4.14 -39.57
C ILE A 455 4.60 -5.07 -39.76
N ASP A 456 5.73 -4.47 -40.11
CA ASP A 456 6.97 -5.17 -40.47
C ASP A 456 8.27 -4.47 -39.99
N GLY A 457 8.17 -3.25 -39.46
CA GLY A 457 9.28 -2.46 -38.92
C GLY A 457 9.89 -1.47 -39.93
N ASP A 458 9.41 -1.39 -41.17
CA ASP A 458 9.77 -0.36 -42.14
C ASP A 458 8.76 0.81 -42.10
N PHE A 459 9.11 1.86 -41.36
CA PHE A 459 8.25 3.01 -41.12
C PHE A 459 8.10 3.99 -42.32
N SER A 460 8.49 3.59 -43.54
CA SER A 460 8.41 4.47 -44.72
C SER A 460 6.97 4.74 -45.19
N ASP A 461 6.04 3.84 -44.92
CA ASP A 461 4.60 4.02 -45.16
C ASP A 461 3.95 5.06 -44.22
N TRP A 462 4.49 5.23 -43.01
CA TRP A 462 4.08 6.26 -42.05
C TRP A 462 4.50 7.69 -42.43
N GLU A 463 5.34 7.91 -43.45
CA GLU A 463 5.80 9.27 -43.83
C GLU A 463 4.64 10.19 -44.25
N GLY A 464 3.61 9.64 -44.91
CA GLY A 464 2.40 10.37 -45.29
C GLY A 464 1.40 10.60 -44.15
N VAL A 465 1.55 9.89 -43.04
CA VAL A 465 0.62 9.93 -41.90
C VAL A 465 1.00 11.09 -40.98
N ARG A 466 0.02 11.97 -40.71
CA ARG A 466 0.16 13.09 -39.78
C ARG A 466 0.15 12.62 -38.33
N GLY A 467 0.79 13.36 -37.44
CA GLY A 467 0.88 12.98 -36.03
C GLY A 467 1.35 14.10 -35.12
N TYR A 468 1.61 13.73 -33.87
CA TYR A 468 1.96 14.63 -32.78
C TYR A 468 3.40 14.37 -32.34
N SER A 469 4.05 15.43 -31.86
CA SER A 469 5.39 15.38 -31.26
C SER A 469 5.35 16.05 -29.89
N GLN A 470 6.11 15.52 -28.94
CA GLN A 470 6.29 16.11 -27.62
C GLN A 470 7.76 16.05 -27.19
N SER A 471 8.16 16.96 -26.31
CA SER A 471 9.44 16.82 -25.63
C SER A 471 9.40 15.59 -24.72
N PRO A 472 10.45 14.76 -24.67
CA PRO A 472 10.51 13.65 -23.72
C PRO A 472 10.48 14.21 -22.29
N THR A 473 9.79 13.52 -21.39
CA THR A 473 9.75 13.89 -19.97
C THR A 473 11.18 13.88 -19.40
N PRO A 474 11.64 14.96 -18.72
CA PRO A 474 12.94 14.95 -18.06
C PRO A 474 13.01 13.90 -16.94
N GLY A 475 14.18 13.28 -16.76
CA GLY A 475 14.46 12.42 -15.61
C GLY A 475 13.95 10.98 -15.66
N ILE A 476 13.18 10.58 -16.68
CA ILE A 476 12.73 9.19 -16.88
C ILE A 476 13.61 8.43 -17.89
N ASP A 477 13.53 7.10 -17.88
CA ASP A 477 14.29 6.25 -18.82
C ASP A 477 13.98 6.58 -20.31
N PRO A 478 14.99 6.89 -21.14
CA PRO A 478 14.82 7.15 -22.57
C PRO A 478 14.08 6.05 -23.35
N ALA A 479 14.14 4.78 -22.93
CA ALA A 479 13.47 3.64 -23.57
C ALA A 479 11.94 3.73 -23.51
N VAL A 480 11.39 4.49 -22.55
CA VAL A 480 9.94 4.73 -22.40
C VAL A 480 9.54 6.20 -22.51
N ALA A 481 10.51 7.12 -22.63
CA ALA A 481 10.24 8.56 -22.80
C ALA A 481 9.66 8.87 -24.21
N LEU A 482 8.34 8.98 -24.33
CA LEU A 482 7.63 9.23 -25.59
C LEU A 482 8.01 10.58 -26.21
N THR A 483 8.34 10.57 -27.51
CA THR A 483 8.73 11.73 -28.32
C THR A 483 7.74 12.06 -29.44
N GLY A 484 6.96 11.09 -29.91
CA GLY A 484 5.98 11.30 -30.97
C GLY A 484 5.04 10.12 -31.17
N TYR A 485 3.87 10.39 -31.74
CA TYR A 485 2.80 9.41 -31.91
C TYR A 485 1.87 9.74 -33.08
N LYS A 486 1.31 8.72 -33.73
CA LYS A 486 0.36 8.83 -34.83
C LYS A 486 -0.72 7.76 -34.69
N ALA A 487 -1.87 7.97 -35.32
CA ALA A 487 -2.83 6.91 -35.57
C ALA A 487 -3.62 7.16 -36.85
N ASP A 488 -3.98 6.09 -37.55
CA ASP A 488 -4.88 6.12 -38.70
C ASP A 488 -5.92 5.00 -38.60
N LEU A 489 -7.14 5.28 -39.06
CA LEU A 489 -8.28 4.35 -38.98
C LEU A 489 -8.71 3.97 -40.38
N VAL A 490 -8.23 2.81 -40.84
CA VAL A 490 -8.48 2.33 -42.20
C VAL A 490 -9.74 1.47 -42.22
N VAL A 491 -10.86 2.12 -42.55
CA VAL A 491 -12.13 1.45 -42.85
C VAL A 491 -12.02 0.72 -44.20
N ARG A 492 -12.24 -0.59 -44.22
CA ARG A 492 -11.95 -1.45 -45.38
C ARG A 492 -13.21 -1.81 -46.17
N SER A 493 -12.98 -2.34 -47.37
CA SER A 493 -13.98 -3.00 -48.21
C SER A 493 -14.58 -4.22 -47.47
N PRO A 494 -15.86 -4.61 -47.67
CA PRO A 494 -16.57 -5.67 -46.92
C PRO A 494 -16.01 -7.11 -46.98
N ALA A 495 -14.75 -7.30 -47.41
CA ALA A 495 -14.02 -8.56 -47.40
C ALA A 495 -12.76 -8.57 -46.51
N GLU A 496 -12.35 -7.44 -45.94
CA GLU A 496 -11.26 -7.32 -44.97
C GLU A 496 -11.78 -6.60 -43.69
N PRO A 497 -11.31 -6.93 -42.48
CA PRO A 497 -11.72 -6.23 -41.26
C PRO A 497 -11.12 -4.82 -41.17
N ASP A 498 -11.83 -3.91 -40.51
CA ASP A 498 -11.32 -2.58 -40.19
C ASP A 498 -10.15 -2.69 -39.19
N MET A 499 -9.16 -1.82 -39.35
CA MET A 499 -7.96 -1.81 -38.50
C MET A 499 -7.64 -0.39 -38.05
N LEU A 500 -7.39 -0.24 -36.75
CA LEU A 500 -6.78 0.95 -36.17
C LEU A 500 -5.26 0.74 -36.16
N PHE A 501 -4.54 1.59 -36.86
CA PHE A 501 -3.08 1.63 -36.84
C PHE A 501 -2.60 2.69 -35.85
N VAL A 502 -1.61 2.36 -35.04
CA VAL A 502 -0.99 3.26 -34.05
C VAL A 502 0.53 3.20 -34.19
N TYR A 503 1.17 4.37 -34.16
CA TYR A 503 2.62 4.54 -34.15
C TYR A 503 3.02 5.28 -32.87
N ALA A 504 4.16 4.88 -32.30
CA ALA A 504 4.82 5.62 -31.22
C ALA A 504 6.34 5.64 -31.40
N SER A 505 6.99 6.68 -30.87
CA SER A 505 8.44 6.79 -30.79
C SER A 505 8.90 7.27 -29.43
N VAL A 506 10.09 6.84 -29.02
CA VAL A 506 10.75 7.20 -27.75
C VAL A 506 12.08 7.91 -27.98
N ALA A 507 12.72 8.38 -26.91
CA ALA A 507 14.04 9.04 -26.98
C ALA A 507 15.20 8.05 -27.11
N GLY A 508 15.03 6.83 -26.60
CA GLY A 508 15.99 5.72 -26.68
C GLY A 508 15.52 4.63 -27.65
N LYS A 509 15.50 3.38 -27.18
CA LYS A 509 15.04 2.23 -27.95
C LYS A 509 13.98 1.46 -27.17
N TRP A 510 12.92 1.05 -27.85
CA TRP A 510 11.91 0.17 -27.26
C TRP A 510 12.52 -1.16 -26.83
N PHE A 511 12.16 -1.61 -25.63
CA PHE A 511 12.46 -2.95 -25.12
C PHE A 511 13.96 -3.28 -24.98
N ASP A 512 14.85 -2.29 -24.96
CA ASP A 512 16.32 -2.49 -24.83
C ASP A 512 16.73 -2.87 -23.39
N SER A 513 15.80 -2.75 -22.43
CA SER A 513 16.01 -3.13 -21.03
C SER A 513 16.02 -4.65 -20.82
N SER A 514 16.65 -5.11 -19.73
CA SER A 514 16.57 -6.51 -19.28
C SER A 514 15.30 -6.82 -18.47
N THR A 515 14.62 -5.77 -18.01
CA THR A 515 13.28 -5.79 -17.41
C THR A 515 12.21 -5.83 -18.50
N LEU A 516 10.92 -5.88 -18.13
CA LEU A 516 9.84 -6.00 -19.09
C LEU A 516 9.17 -4.63 -19.27
N ASP A 517 9.54 -3.89 -20.31
CA ASP A 517 8.91 -2.60 -20.63
C ASP A 517 7.54 -2.83 -21.30
N GLY A 518 6.68 -1.82 -21.33
CA GLY A 518 5.36 -1.89 -21.94
C GLY A 518 4.94 -0.63 -22.66
N LEU A 519 4.29 -0.81 -23.81
CA LEU A 519 3.47 0.22 -24.45
C LEU A 519 2.00 -0.19 -24.32
N TYR A 520 1.20 0.69 -23.74
CA TYR A 520 -0.24 0.55 -23.60
C TYR A 520 -0.94 1.62 -24.43
N VAL A 521 -1.99 1.21 -25.11
CA VAL A 521 -2.84 2.06 -25.94
C VAL A 521 -4.25 1.95 -25.40
N PHE A 522 -4.63 2.93 -24.59
CA PHE A 522 -5.94 3.06 -24.01
C PHE A 522 -6.86 3.75 -25.01
N LEU A 523 -8.05 3.19 -25.16
CA LEU A 523 -9.02 3.54 -26.19
C LEU A 523 -10.35 3.83 -25.52
N GLN A 524 -10.85 5.04 -25.73
CA GLN A 524 -12.18 5.48 -25.33
C GLN A 524 -13.12 5.32 -26.53
N THR A 525 -14.05 4.37 -26.47
CA THR A 525 -15.12 4.23 -27.45
C THR A 525 -16.37 4.98 -26.99
N ASN A 526 -17.13 5.50 -27.95
CA ASN A 526 -18.37 6.26 -27.66
C ASN A 526 -19.57 5.34 -27.31
N GLN A 527 -19.32 4.17 -26.72
CA GLN A 527 -20.36 3.27 -26.23
C GLN A 527 -20.84 3.73 -24.84
N SER A 528 -22.05 4.28 -24.76
CA SER A 528 -22.63 4.87 -23.54
C SER A 528 -22.95 3.88 -22.41
N SER A 529 -22.76 2.57 -22.63
CA SER A 529 -22.97 1.51 -21.64
C SER A 529 -21.70 0.72 -21.30
N ALA A 530 -20.54 1.14 -21.80
CA ALA A 530 -19.27 0.48 -21.48
C ALA A 530 -18.80 0.89 -20.08
N ALA A 531 -18.32 -0.08 -19.29
CA ALA A 531 -17.54 0.21 -18.09
C ALA A 531 -16.18 0.78 -18.50
N ARG A 532 -15.60 1.66 -17.69
CA ARG A 532 -14.34 2.34 -18.00
C ARG A 532 -13.34 2.27 -16.87
N TYR A 533 -12.07 2.10 -17.24
CA TYR A 533 -10.92 2.26 -16.37
C TYR A 533 -10.53 3.73 -16.29
N ARG A 534 -10.22 4.21 -15.08
CA ARG A 534 -9.84 5.60 -14.82
C ARG A 534 -8.34 5.80 -14.99
N LEU A 535 -7.97 6.88 -15.66
CA LEU A 535 -6.60 7.35 -15.87
C LEU A 535 -6.54 8.86 -15.55
N PRO A 536 -5.36 9.45 -15.31
CA PRO A 536 -5.24 10.89 -15.09
C PRO A 536 -5.82 11.69 -16.26
N GLY A 537 -6.95 12.36 -16.05
CA GLY A 537 -7.64 13.17 -17.06
C GLY A 537 -8.26 12.39 -18.25
N PHE A 538 -8.32 11.06 -18.19
CA PHE A 538 -8.79 10.21 -19.30
C PHE A 538 -9.52 8.96 -18.77
N ASP A 539 -10.44 8.39 -19.55
CA ASP A 539 -11.11 7.12 -19.22
C ASP A 539 -11.14 6.18 -20.44
N ALA A 540 -11.07 4.87 -20.19
CA ALA A 540 -10.87 3.88 -21.25
C ALA A 540 -11.65 2.59 -21.03
N ASP A 541 -12.42 2.16 -22.04
CA ASP A 541 -13.13 0.88 -22.06
C ASP A 541 -12.35 -0.23 -22.79
N LEU A 542 -11.38 0.12 -23.64
CA LEU A 542 -10.53 -0.81 -24.36
C LEU A 542 -9.03 -0.51 -24.15
N GLN A 543 -8.21 -1.55 -24.18
CA GLN A 543 -6.75 -1.48 -24.08
C GLN A 543 -6.11 -2.45 -25.09
N ALA A 544 -5.23 -1.94 -25.96
CA ALA A 544 -4.20 -2.75 -26.59
C ALA A 544 -2.89 -2.60 -25.81
N ALA A 545 -2.15 -3.69 -25.61
CA ALA A 545 -0.89 -3.70 -24.86
C ALA A 545 0.17 -4.51 -25.59
N ILE A 546 1.40 -3.99 -25.60
CA ILE A 546 2.61 -4.64 -26.08
C ILE A 546 3.60 -4.68 -24.91
N GLN A 547 4.27 -5.81 -24.71
CA GLN A 547 5.32 -5.97 -23.70
C GLN A 547 6.55 -6.59 -24.36
N GLY A 548 7.74 -6.12 -24.00
CA GLY A 548 9.00 -6.60 -24.56
C GLY A 548 10.19 -6.44 -23.61
N ARG A 549 11.30 -7.12 -23.93
CA ARG A 549 12.58 -7.04 -23.22
C ARG A 549 13.72 -7.51 -24.12
N GLY A 550 14.94 -7.06 -23.86
CA GLY A 550 16.16 -7.50 -24.55
C GLY A 550 16.14 -7.37 -26.08
N GLY A 551 15.38 -6.40 -26.61
CA GLY A 551 15.21 -6.20 -28.04
C GLY A 551 14.20 -7.16 -28.71
N GLU A 552 13.27 -7.76 -27.96
CA GLU A 552 12.18 -8.59 -28.51
C GLU A 552 10.80 -8.27 -27.88
N ILE A 553 9.72 -8.39 -28.67
CA ILE A 553 8.35 -8.39 -28.15
C ILE A 553 8.05 -9.75 -27.51
N VAL A 554 7.66 -9.73 -26.24
CA VAL A 554 7.33 -10.92 -25.43
C VAL A 554 5.84 -11.24 -25.48
N SER A 555 4.97 -10.23 -25.48
CA SER A 555 3.53 -10.44 -25.61
C SER A 555 2.77 -9.27 -26.22
N THR A 556 1.64 -9.57 -26.85
CA THR A 556 0.61 -8.60 -27.25
C THR A 556 -0.75 -9.03 -26.71
N ALA A 557 -1.61 -8.08 -26.36
CA ALA A 557 -2.95 -8.37 -25.85
C ALA A 557 -3.95 -7.27 -26.20
N MET A 558 -5.18 -7.68 -26.55
CA MET A 558 -6.36 -6.81 -26.59
C MET A 558 -7.25 -7.10 -25.39
N ARG A 559 -7.67 -6.07 -24.65
CA ARG A 559 -8.49 -6.18 -23.45
C ARG A 559 -9.64 -5.19 -23.46
N ALA A 560 -10.72 -5.55 -22.79
CA ALA A 560 -11.86 -4.70 -22.50
C ALA A 560 -12.01 -4.58 -21.00
N PHE A 561 -12.45 -3.42 -20.52
CA PHE A 561 -12.73 -3.22 -19.12
C PHE A 561 -14.14 -3.72 -18.78
N SER A 562 -14.27 -4.50 -17.71
CA SER A 562 -15.56 -5.04 -17.27
C SER A 562 -15.82 -4.88 -15.77
N GLY A 563 -15.10 -3.98 -15.10
CA GLY A 563 -15.23 -3.72 -13.67
C GLY A 563 -16.28 -2.66 -13.34
N SER A 564 -16.79 -2.67 -12.11
CA SER A 564 -17.57 -1.56 -11.52
C SER A 564 -16.71 -0.64 -10.63
N ASP A 565 -15.44 -1.01 -10.42
CA ASP A 565 -14.43 -0.29 -9.64
C ASP A 565 -13.41 0.21 -10.65
N GLU A 566 -13.51 1.48 -11.01
CA GLU A 566 -12.82 2.10 -12.16
C GLU A 566 -11.29 2.10 -12.01
N ASP A 567 -10.76 1.90 -10.80
CA ASP A 567 -9.33 1.83 -10.51
C ASP A 567 -8.80 0.39 -10.47
N ASN A 568 -9.66 -0.63 -10.57
CA ASN A 568 -9.26 -2.03 -10.48
C ASN A 568 -8.69 -2.59 -11.80
N TRP A 569 -7.36 -2.60 -11.91
CA TRP A 569 -6.61 -3.14 -13.04
C TRP A 569 -6.91 -4.61 -13.35
N THR A 570 -7.29 -5.45 -12.38
CA THR A 570 -7.60 -6.87 -12.67
C THR A 570 -8.95 -7.08 -13.35
N ALA A 571 -9.76 -6.03 -13.53
CA ALA A 571 -10.99 -6.07 -14.31
C ALA A 571 -10.79 -5.85 -15.83
N TRP A 572 -9.54 -5.70 -16.29
CA TRP A 572 -9.18 -5.80 -17.71
C TRP A 572 -9.24 -7.26 -18.19
N VAL A 573 -10.30 -7.64 -18.89
CA VAL A 573 -10.51 -9.00 -19.42
C VAL A 573 -10.11 -9.12 -20.90
N PRO A 574 -9.67 -10.30 -21.39
CA PRO A 574 -9.36 -10.50 -22.81
C PRO A 574 -10.54 -10.16 -23.72
N ALA A 575 -10.30 -9.27 -24.69
CA ALA A 575 -11.29 -8.86 -25.68
C ALA A 575 -11.12 -9.60 -27.01
N ARG A 576 -12.11 -9.47 -27.90
CA ARG A 576 -12.00 -9.97 -29.28
C ARG A 576 -11.21 -8.97 -30.12
N GLY A 577 -10.12 -9.43 -30.72
CA GLY A 577 -9.28 -8.64 -31.62
C GLY A 577 -7.85 -9.18 -31.61
N GLY A 578 -7.13 -8.97 -32.71
CA GLY A 578 -5.69 -9.16 -32.77
C GLY A 578 -4.95 -7.86 -32.45
N VAL A 579 -3.74 -8.00 -31.91
CA VAL A 579 -2.74 -6.93 -31.83
C VAL A 579 -1.47 -7.46 -32.50
N GLU A 580 -1.17 -6.91 -33.66
CA GLU A 580 0.08 -7.13 -34.39
C GLU A 580 0.99 -5.91 -34.15
N ALA A 581 2.29 -6.12 -33.93
CA ALA A 581 3.22 -5.02 -33.69
C ALA A 581 4.64 -5.34 -34.19
N ALA A 582 5.36 -4.31 -34.63
CA ALA A 582 6.75 -4.36 -35.06
C ALA A 582 7.48 -3.08 -34.61
N PHE A 583 8.80 -3.13 -34.42
CA PHE A 583 9.57 -1.99 -33.93
C PHE A 583 11.00 -1.97 -34.49
N SER A 584 11.55 -0.78 -34.69
CA SER A 584 12.95 -0.54 -35.07
C SER A 584 13.34 0.91 -34.76
N ASP A 585 14.62 1.15 -34.45
CA ASP A 585 15.20 2.49 -34.24
C ASP A 585 14.38 3.43 -33.33
N GLY A 586 13.95 2.94 -32.15
CA GLY A 586 13.17 3.74 -31.20
C GLY A 586 11.73 4.05 -31.63
N ARG A 587 11.24 3.42 -32.70
CA ARG A 587 9.88 3.55 -33.24
C ARG A 587 9.17 2.20 -33.16
N ILE A 588 7.86 2.23 -32.93
CA ILE A 588 7.00 1.05 -32.88
C ILE A 588 5.69 1.35 -33.61
N GLU A 589 5.20 0.34 -34.31
CA GLU A 589 3.92 0.34 -35.01
C GLU A 589 3.07 -0.83 -34.53
N MET A 590 1.76 -0.62 -34.55
CA MET A 590 0.78 -1.57 -34.07
C MET A 590 -0.49 -1.50 -34.92
N ALA A 591 -1.04 -2.66 -35.28
CA ALA A 591 -2.37 -2.79 -35.86
C ALA A 591 -3.30 -3.50 -34.88
N VAL A 592 -4.42 -2.86 -34.57
CA VAL A 592 -5.48 -3.34 -33.68
C VAL A 592 -6.73 -3.59 -34.50
N SER A 593 -7.36 -4.76 -34.32
CA SER A 593 -8.65 -5.05 -34.97
C SER A 593 -9.73 -4.07 -34.49
N TRP A 594 -10.43 -3.43 -35.43
CA TRP A 594 -11.48 -2.46 -35.17
C TRP A 594 -12.86 -2.98 -35.61
N ASP A 595 -13.91 -2.64 -34.87
CA ASP A 595 -15.29 -2.93 -35.26
C ASP A 595 -15.87 -1.72 -36.03
N PRO A 596 -16.37 -1.88 -37.27
CA PRO A 596 -16.93 -0.79 -38.07
C PRO A 596 -18.16 -0.11 -37.42
N THR A 597 -18.78 -0.73 -36.41
CA THR A 597 -19.90 -0.13 -35.67
C THR A 597 -19.46 0.87 -34.60
N TRP A 598 -18.18 0.91 -34.25
CA TRP A 598 -17.64 1.84 -33.25
C TRP A 598 -17.25 3.16 -33.90
N ALA A 599 -17.68 4.26 -33.29
CA ALA A 599 -17.23 5.59 -33.68
C ALA A 599 -15.72 5.76 -33.43
N THR A 600 -15.08 6.67 -34.18
CA THR A 600 -13.66 7.00 -34.07
C THR A 600 -13.22 7.18 -32.61
N PRO A 601 -12.22 6.44 -32.12
CA PRO A 601 -11.82 6.48 -30.72
C PRO A 601 -11.04 7.74 -30.37
N THR A 602 -11.10 8.14 -29.10
CA THR A 602 -10.02 8.91 -28.49
C THR A 602 -8.98 7.94 -27.94
N ILE A 603 -7.70 8.26 -28.11
CA ILE A 603 -6.55 7.40 -27.82
C ILE A 603 -5.63 8.09 -26.81
N LEU A 604 -5.16 7.34 -25.81
CA LEU A 604 -4.07 7.73 -24.91
C LEU A 604 -3.00 6.63 -24.92
N LEU A 605 -1.75 6.99 -25.17
CA LEU A 605 -0.60 6.09 -25.05
C LEU A 605 0.05 6.24 -23.68
N LEU A 606 0.52 5.13 -23.12
CA LEU A 606 1.29 5.08 -21.89
C LEU A 606 2.45 4.10 -22.08
N ALA A 607 3.68 4.59 -21.97
CA ALA A 607 4.89 3.79 -21.93
C ALA A 607 5.41 3.68 -20.49
N ASP A 608 5.78 2.47 -20.05
CA ASP A 608 6.08 2.11 -18.66
C ASP A 608 7.22 1.07 -18.60
N ASP A 609 8.22 1.28 -17.74
CA ASP A 609 9.41 0.43 -17.59
C ASP A 609 9.26 -0.68 -16.51
N GLY A 610 8.14 -0.69 -15.78
CA GLY A 610 7.90 -1.57 -14.63
C GLY A 610 8.55 -1.15 -13.31
N ASN A 611 9.32 -0.04 -13.28
CA ASN A 611 10.01 0.50 -12.10
C ASN A 611 9.53 1.90 -11.67
N GLY A 612 8.54 2.47 -12.38
CA GLY A 612 7.91 3.76 -12.06
C GLY A 612 8.19 4.86 -13.08
N ASN A 613 9.09 4.64 -14.05
CA ASN A 613 9.29 5.57 -15.15
C ASN A 613 8.13 5.45 -16.15
N ARG A 614 7.36 6.53 -16.30
CA ARG A 614 6.17 6.57 -17.16
C ARG A 614 6.17 7.77 -18.08
N SER A 615 5.71 7.57 -19.31
CA SER A 615 5.46 8.65 -20.26
C SER A 615 4.08 8.49 -20.90
N TYR A 616 3.34 9.59 -20.98
CA TYR A 616 2.00 9.65 -21.56
C TYR A 616 2.03 10.44 -22.86
N SER A 617 1.19 10.05 -23.83
CA SER A 617 0.78 10.97 -24.89
C SER A 617 -0.28 11.94 -24.37
N LEU A 618 -0.65 12.94 -25.18
CA LEU A 618 -1.94 13.60 -25.03
C LEU A 618 -3.06 12.65 -25.45
N ALA A 619 -4.30 12.98 -25.10
CA ALA A 619 -5.47 12.37 -25.73
C ALA A 619 -5.56 12.85 -27.20
N PHE A 620 -5.64 11.94 -28.16
CA PHE A 620 -5.71 12.26 -29.60
C PHE A 620 -6.70 11.37 -30.35
N ARG A 621 -6.96 11.65 -31.63
CA ARG A 621 -7.84 10.85 -32.51
C ARG A 621 -7.10 10.49 -33.81
N PRO A 622 -7.40 9.36 -34.45
CA PRO A 622 -6.90 9.03 -35.78
C PRO A 622 -7.60 9.88 -36.86
N GLY A 623 -6.88 10.18 -37.93
CA GLY A 623 -7.40 10.87 -39.12
C GLY A 623 -6.60 12.10 -39.59
N PRO A 624 -7.06 12.80 -40.64
CA PRO A 624 -6.28 13.85 -41.31
C PRO A 624 -6.27 15.21 -40.58
N ALA A 625 -7.22 15.42 -39.65
CA ALA A 625 -7.29 16.59 -38.79
C ALA A 625 -6.49 16.33 -37.50
N LEU A 626 -5.42 17.10 -37.32
CA LEU A 626 -4.67 17.12 -36.06
C LEU A 626 -5.18 18.26 -35.18
N GLY A 627 -5.21 18.03 -33.88
CA GLY A 627 -5.59 19.02 -32.88
C GLY A 627 -5.94 18.33 -31.58
N ALA A 628 -5.13 18.57 -30.54
CA ALA A 628 -5.37 18.09 -29.18
C ALA A 628 -4.96 19.17 -28.17
N VAL A 629 -5.65 19.25 -27.04
CA VAL A 629 -5.40 20.27 -26.01
C VAL A 629 -4.95 19.64 -24.71
N ARG A 630 -3.89 20.18 -24.11
CA ARG A 630 -3.62 20.04 -22.67
C ARG A 630 -4.20 21.24 -21.95
N ALA A 631 -5.01 21.01 -20.92
CA ALA A 631 -5.59 22.03 -20.08
C ALA A 631 -5.21 21.77 -18.62
N THR A 632 -4.60 22.75 -17.96
CA THR A 632 -4.21 22.65 -16.54
C THR A 632 -4.84 23.79 -15.76
N VAL A 633 -5.63 23.44 -14.74
CA VAL A 633 -6.34 24.37 -13.85
C VAL A 633 -5.42 24.78 -12.70
N SER A 634 -5.30 26.08 -12.44
CA SER A 634 -4.57 26.62 -11.29
C SER A 634 -5.39 27.70 -10.56
N GLY A 635 -5.24 27.79 -9.24
CA GLY A 635 -5.82 28.86 -8.44
C GLY A 635 -5.14 30.20 -8.71
N LEU A 636 -5.90 31.29 -8.67
CA LEU A 636 -5.39 32.67 -8.75
C LEU A 636 -5.65 33.47 -7.47
N ALA A 637 -6.63 33.07 -6.66
CA ALA A 637 -6.96 33.74 -5.41
C ALA A 637 -7.46 32.72 -4.37
N GLU A 638 -6.89 32.76 -3.17
CA GLU A 638 -7.37 32.01 -2.00
C GLU A 638 -8.43 32.80 -1.21
N LEU A 639 -8.56 34.11 -1.45
CA LEU A 639 -9.55 34.99 -0.81
C LEU A 639 -10.32 35.78 -1.87
N LEU A 640 -11.64 35.76 -1.79
CA LEU A 640 -12.55 36.42 -2.73
C LEU A 640 -13.12 37.71 -2.09
N PRO A 641 -12.76 38.91 -2.57
CA PRO A 641 -13.42 40.13 -2.13
C PRO A 641 -14.87 40.18 -2.64
N GLN A 642 -15.68 41.10 -2.09
CA GLN A 642 -17.06 41.34 -2.55
C GLN A 642 -17.12 42.12 -3.89
N THR A 643 -16.29 41.72 -4.86
CA THR A 643 -16.19 42.28 -6.23
C THR A 643 -15.74 41.20 -7.22
N SER A 644 -16.04 41.38 -8.52
CA SER A 644 -15.57 40.49 -9.59
C SER A 644 -14.05 40.36 -9.64
N THR A 645 -13.55 39.15 -9.33
CA THR A 645 -12.13 38.83 -9.19
C THR A 645 -11.78 37.54 -9.95
N PRO A 646 -10.61 37.43 -10.61
CA PRO A 646 -10.14 36.16 -11.16
C PRO A 646 -9.91 35.15 -10.04
N LEU A 647 -10.60 34.01 -10.08
CA LEU A 647 -10.50 32.96 -9.04
C LEU A 647 -9.54 31.85 -9.48
N LEU A 648 -9.59 31.46 -10.75
CA LEU A 648 -8.76 30.41 -11.32
C LEU A 648 -8.35 30.73 -12.75
N SER A 649 -7.29 30.08 -13.22
CA SER A 649 -6.84 30.10 -14.61
C SER A 649 -6.81 28.68 -15.17
N ILE A 650 -6.97 28.57 -16.48
CA ILE A 650 -6.77 27.33 -17.23
C ILE A 650 -5.71 27.63 -18.28
N LEU A 651 -4.52 27.04 -18.11
CA LEU A 651 -3.47 27.08 -19.12
C LEU A 651 -3.80 26.04 -20.20
N ALA A 652 -4.21 26.51 -21.37
CA ALA A 652 -4.64 25.67 -22.49
C ALA A 652 -3.60 25.73 -23.63
N GLN A 653 -3.08 24.56 -24.04
CA GLN A 653 -2.06 24.46 -25.08
C GLN A 653 -2.49 23.47 -26.15
N ALA A 654 -2.50 23.90 -27.42
CA ALA A 654 -2.78 23.04 -28.57
C ALA A 654 -1.52 22.31 -29.06
N PHE A 655 -1.72 21.12 -29.64
CA PHE A 655 -0.69 20.26 -30.21
C PHE A 655 -1.15 19.63 -31.52
N GLY A 656 -0.20 19.40 -32.44
CA GLY A 656 -0.43 18.79 -33.75
C GLY A 656 -1.06 19.73 -34.79
N GLY A 657 -2.11 20.46 -34.41
CA GLY A 657 -2.78 21.45 -35.25
C GLY A 657 -3.56 22.47 -34.40
N ASP A 658 -4.13 23.47 -35.06
CA ASP A 658 -4.98 24.47 -34.41
C ASP A 658 -6.24 23.81 -33.82
N VAL A 659 -6.68 24.29 -32.65
CA VAL A 659 -7.89 23.79 -31.97
C VAL A 659 -8.80 24.95 -31.59
N THR A 660 -10.09 24.85 -31.89
CA THR A 660 -11.09 25.84 -31.49
C THR A 660 -11.72 25.42 -30.16
N VAL A 661 -11.43 26.15 -29.08
CA VAL A 661 -12.16 26.06 -27.82
C VAL A 661 -13.45 26.88 -27.94
N SER A 662 -14.60 26.23 -27.80
CA SER A 662 -15.93 26.81 -27.94
C SER A 662 -16.59 27.20 -26.61
N GLY A 663 -16.07 26.70 -25.48
CA GLY A 663 -16.58 27.04 -24.15
C GLY A 663 -15.91 26.30 -23.00
N LEU A 664 -16.38 26.57 -21.78
CA LEU A 664 -15.99 25.90 -20.54
C LEU A 664 -17.24 25.51 -19.77
N GLU A 665 -17.24 24.32 -19.17
CA GLU A 665 -18.22 23.94 -18.16
C GLU A 665 -17.59 24.12 -16.78
N VAL A 666 -18.06 25.14 -16.04
CA VAL A 666 -17.55 25.46 -14.70
C VAL A 666 -18.69 25.43 -13.69
N GLN A 667 -18.52 24.66 -12.63
CA GLN A 667 -19.42 24.60 -11.49
C GLN A 667 -18.85 25.44 -10.34
N VAL A 668 -19.69 26.29 -9.74
CA VAL A 668 -19.32 27.13 -8.58
C VAL A 668 -20.36 26.93 -7.46
N THR A 669 -19.91 26.83 -6.21
CA THR A 669 -20.79 26.71 -5.03
C THR A 669 -21.22 28.08 -4.47
N GLY A 670 -21.92 28.10 -3.33
CA GLY A 670 -22.35 29.35 -2.68
C GLY A 670 -23.45 30.14 -3.42
N GLY A 671 -24.06 29.55 -4.46
CA GLY A 671 -25.07 30.23 -5.29
C GLY A 671 -24.48 31.27 -6.26
N LEU A 672 -23.16 31.33 -6.39
CA LEU A 672 -22.47 32.24 -7.30
C LEU A 672 -22.37 31.65 -8.71
N THR A 673 -22.18 32.52 -9.70
CA THR A 673 -22.01 32.15 -11.11
C THR A 673 -20.61 32.53 -11.58
N ALA A 674 -19.95 31.62 -12.31
CA ALA A 674 -18.69 31.92 -12.99
C ALA A 674 -18.90 32.89 -14.16
N MET A 675 -18.09 33.94 -14.22
CA MET A 675 -17.93 34.78 -15.41
C MET A 675 -16.80 34.18 -16.26
N LEU A 676 -17.19 33.56 -17.37
CA LEU A 676 -16.28 32.88 -18.29
C LEU A 676 -15.59 33.88 -19.25
N PRO A 677 -14.40 33.55 -19.80
CA PRO A 677 -13.79 34.32 -20.87
C PRO A 677 -14.63 34.26 -22.17
N SER A 678 -14.29 35.11 -23.15
CA SER A 678 -15.00 35.13 -24.43
C SER A 678 -14.61 33.96 -25.33
N PHE A 679 -15.60 33.38 -26.01
CA PHE A 679 -15.45 32.24 -26.92
C PHE A 679 -16.09 32.53 -28.30
N PRO A 680 -15.64 31.86 -29.38
CA PRO A 680 -14.58 30.85 -29.42
C PRO A 680 -13.17 31.44 -29.29
N VAL A 681 -12.23 30.62 -28.81
CA VAL A 681 -10.78 30.91 -28.78
C VAL A 681 -10.09 29.88 -29.69
N VAL A 682 -9.26 30.35 -30.62
CA VAL A 682 -8.42 29.47 -31.44
C VAL A 682 -7.05 29.34 -30.78
N LEU A 683 -6.69 28.11 -30.41
CA LEU A 683 -5.39 27.77 -29.85
C LEU A 683 -4.44 27.34 -30.97
N HIS A 684 -3.22 27.87 -30.97
CA HIS A 684 -2.19 27.56 -31.96
C HIS A 684 -1.07 26.70 -31.34
N PRO A 685 -0.57 25.66 -32.04
CA PRO A 685 0.54 24.85 -31.54
C PRO A 685 1.77 25.68 -31.16
N GLY A 686 2.30 25.44 -29.95
CA GLY A 686 3.44 26.18 -29.40
C GLY A 686 3.10 27.51 -28.72
N SER A 687 1.85 27.98 -28.81
CA SER A 687 1.36 29.20 -28.15
C SER A 687 0.32 28.84 -27.08
N PRO A 688 0.72 28.64 -25.81
CA PRO A 688 -0.22 28.37 -24.73
C PRO A 688 -1.02 29.64 -24.36
N GLU A 689 -2.33 29.49 -24.17
CA GLU A 689 -3.26 30.56 -23.80
C GLU A 689 -3.76 30.40 -22.37
N SER A 690 -4.02 31.52 -21.69
CA SER A 690 -4.48 31.55 -20.29
C SER A 690 -5.94 31.98 -20.19
N LEU A 691 -6.83 31.01 -20.00
CA LEU A 691 -8.27 31.23 -19.88
C LEU A 691 -8.64 31.47 -18.40
N SER A 692 -8.76 32.75 -18.01
CA SER A 692 -9.09 33.12 -16.63
C SER A 692 -10.60 33.11 -16.38
N VAL A 693 -11.02 32.45 -15.29
CA VAL A 693 -12.42 32.43 -14.83
C VAL A 693 -12.56 33.35 -13.63
N ARG A 694 -13.54 34.25 -13.70
CA ARG A 694 -13.85 35.24 -12.65
C ARG A 694 -15.07 34.82 -11.85
N VAL A 695 -15.11 35.16 -10.57
CA VAL A 695 -16.30 35.04 -9.71
C VAL A 695 -16.52 36.39 -9.03
N ASP A 696 -17.79 36.78 -8.84
CA ASP A 696 -18.15 37.99 -8.11
C ASP A 696 -18.69 37.61 -6.73
N GLY A 697 -17.94 37.96 -5.67
CA GLY A 697 -18.30 37.65 -4.29
C GLY A 697 -19.38 38.57 -3.69
N SER A 698 -19.83 39.61 -4.39
CA SER A 698 -20.75 40.62 -3.85
C SER A 698 -22.12 40.10 -3.40
N ALA A 699 -22.58 38.98 -3.97
CA ALA A 699 -23.85 38.34 -3.61
C ALA A 699 -23.74 37.30 -2.49
N ALA A 700 -22.53 36.94 -2.05
CA ALA A 700 -22.28 35.93 -1.02
C ALA A 700 -22.03 36.55 0.36
N THR A 701 -22.41 35.82 1.40
CA THR A 701 -22.17 36.20 2.79
C THR A 701 -20.66 36.15 3.08
N PRO A 702 -20.07 37.17 3.73
CA PRO A 702 -18.71 37.09 4.29
C PRO A 702 -18.50 35.82 5.12
N GLY A 703 -17.33 35.18 5.00
CA GLY A 703 -17.03 33.89 5.63
C GLY A 703 -17.58 32.65 4.90
N THR A 704 -18.17 32.79 3.70
CA THR A 704 -18.62 31.63 2.90
C THR A 704 -17.46 31.04 2.10
N LEU A 705 -17.27 29.72 2.18
CA LEU A 705 -16.36 28.98 1.29
C LEU A 705 -16.98 28.81 -0.10
N ILE A 706 -16.25 29.23 -1.12
CA ILE A 706 -16.60 29.04 -2.53
C ILE A 706 -15.66 27.99 -3.12
N THR A 707 -16.22 26.99 -3.78
CA THR A 707 -15.51 25.96 -4.54
C THR A 707 -15.86 26.13 -6.02
N ALA A 708 -14.85 26.24 -6.88
CA ALA A 708 -14.98 26.28 -8.33
C ALA A 708 -14.29 25.07 -8.96
N ARG A 709 -15.01 24.30 -9.77
CA ARG A 709 -14.50 23.13 -10.50
C ARG A 709 -14.72 23.33 -12.00
N VAL A 710 -13.67 23.13 -12.79
CA VAL A 710 -13.78 22.99 -14.25
C VAL A 710 -14.13 21.54 -14.55
N ASN A 711 -15.32 21.32 -15.12
CA ASN A 711 -15.83 19.99 -15.44
C ASN A 711 -15.43 19.57 -16.87
N ALA A 712 -15.41 20.52 -17.81
CA ALA A 712 -15.00 20.28 -19.19
C ALA A 712 -14.46 21.54 -19.87
N VAL A 713 -13.57 21.32 -20.83
CA VAL A 713 -13.18 22.31 -21.85
C VAL A 713 -13.78 21.84 -23.17
N LEU A 714 -14.67 22.65 -23.75
CA LEU A 714 -15.37 22.28 -24.98
C LEU A 714 -14.52 22.69 -26.18
N ALA A 715 -14.08 21.73 -26.99
CA ALA A 715 -13.21 21.96 -28.13
C ALA A 715 -13.57 21.04 -29.33
N ASP A 716 -13.14 21.42 -30.54
CA ASP A 716 -13.26 20.57 -31.73
C ASP A 716 -12.24 19.39 -31.76
N GLY A 717 -11.16 19.50 -30.99
CA GLY A 717 -10.22 18.41 -30.67
C GLY A 717 -10.45 17.77 -29.28
N PRO A 718 -9.90 16.56 -29.01
CA PRO A 718 -9.84 16.01 -27.66
C PRO A 718 -9.04 16.91 -26.69
N VAL A 719 -9.43 16.88 -25.41
CA VAL A 719 -8.78 17.63 -24.33
C VAL A 719 -8.37 16.69 -23.21
N LEU A 720 -7.14 16.84 -22.73
CA LEU A 720 -6.65 16.27 -21.49
C LEU A 720 -6.70 17.36 -20.41
N LEU A 721 -7.65 17.26 -19.49
CA LEU A 721 -7.85 18.21 -18.39
C LEU A 721 -7.16 17.70 -17.11
N SER A 722 -6.48 18.61 -16.41
CA SER A 722 -5.71 18.35 -15.19
C SER A 722 -5.91 19.48 -14.18
N GLY A 723 -5.80 19.18 -12.89
CA GLY A 723 -6.00 20.13 -11.79
C GLY A 723 -7.31 19.93 -11.02
N GLY A 724 -7.26 20.21 -9.72
CA GLY A 724 -8.37 20.00 -8.79
C GLY A 724 -9.40 21.14 -8.73
N PRO A 725 -10.40 21.04 -7.84
CA PRO A 725 -11.28 22.16 -7.53
C PRO A 725 -10.51 23.27 -6.80
N ILE A 726 -10.69 24.52 -7.22
CA ILE A 726 -10.12 25.70 -6.56
C ILE A 726 -11.09 26.19 -5.48
N ARG A 727 -10.56 26.53 -4.30
CA ARG A 727 -11.34 26.98 -3.15
C ARG A 727 -10.88 28.35 -2.68
N ALA A 728 -11.83 29.21 -2.28
CA ALA A 728 -11.55 30.51 -1.71
C ALA A 728 -12.67 30.97 -0.76
N TYR A 729 -12.30 31.68 0.30
CA TYR A 729 -13.27 32.30 1.22
C TYR A 729 -13.68 33.70 0.77
N VAL A 730 -14.98 34.00 0.84
CA VAL A 730 -15.48 35.39 0.72
C VAL A 730 -15.02 36.17 1.95
N LEU A 731 -14.26 37.25 1.75
CA LEU A 731 -13.59 37.97 2.83
C LEU A 731 -14.56 38.42 3.97
N PRO A 732 -14.18 38.26 5.26
CA PRO A 732 -12.97 37.60 5.75
C PRO A 732 -13.11 36.07 5.78
N ALA A 733 -12.00 35.35 5.73
CA ALA A 733 -11.96 33.92 6.04
C ALA A 733 -12.20 33.66 7.54
N PRO A 734 -12.58 32.42 7.93
CA PRO A 734 -12.62 32.00 9.33
C PRO A 734 -11.28 32.21 10.05
N THR A 735 -11.34 32.41 11.37
CA THR A 735 -10.14 32.61 12.23
C THR A 735 -9.73 31.35 12.99
N GLY A 736 -10.44 30.25 12.82
CA GLY A 736 -10.15 28.93 13.39
C GLY A 736 -9.92 27.90 12.29
N LYS A 737 -9.34 26.76 12.65
CA LYS A 737 -9.02 25.68 11.71
C LYS A 737 -10.28 25.03 11.12
N THR A 738 -10.29 24.76 9.82
CA THR A 738 -11.44 24.15 9.12
C THR A 738 -10.99 23.16 8.05
N ILE A 739 -11.38 21.89 8.18
CA ILE A 739 -11.07 20.87 7.17
C ILE A 739 -12.08 20.94 6.01
N ASP A 740 -11.70 21.63 4.94
CA ASP A 740 -12.52 21.83 3.75
C ASP A 740 -11.74 21.84 2.41
N GLY A 741 -10.41 21.86 2.47
CA GLY A 741 -9.46 21.88 1.37
C GLY A 741 -9.03 23.28 0.93
N TRP A 742 -9.30 24.31 1.73
CA TRP A 742 -8.69 25.64 1.65
C TRP A 742 -7.61 25.77 2.73
N PHE A 743 -6.35 25.86 2.32
CA PHE A 743 -5.21 25.74 3.23
C PHE A 743 -4.70 27.08 3.79
N GLY A 744 -5.42 28.18 3.58
CA GLY A 744 -4.96 29.52 3.98
C GLY A 744 -5.12 29.84 5.47
N ASP A 745 -5.70 28.92 6.26
CA ASP A 745 -5.67 28.94 7.72
C ASP A 745 -4.37 28.33 8.27
N TRP A 746 -3.60 27.59 7.47
CA TRP A 746 -2.27 27.06 7.80
C TRP A 746 -1.18 28.10 7.59
N GLY A 747 -0.24 28.17 8.54
CA GLY A 747 0.84 29.15 8.49
C GLY A 747 2.05 28.77 9.34
N PRO A 748 2.40 29.54 10.38
CA PRO A 748 3.68 29.45 11.08
C PRO A 748 3.95 28.10 11.76
N GLU A 749 2.92 27.29 12.01
CA GLU A 749 3.00 25.91 12.52
C GLU A 749 3.49 24.87 11.51
N VAL A 750 3.51 25.18 10.21
CA VAL A 750 4.07 24.28 9.19
C VAL A 750 5.58 24.20 9.34
N GLN A 751 6.05 22.97 9.57
CA GLN A 751 7.46 22.61 9.61
C GLN A 751 7.86 22.05 8.25
N THR A 752 9.01 22.47 7.72
CA THR A 752 9.59 21.87 6.51
C THR A 752 10.22 20.53 6.86
N ASP A 753 9.95 19.50 6.05
CA ASP A 753 10.71 18.25 6.15
C ASP A 753 12.07 18.42 5.49
N ALA A 754 13.13 18.20 6.27
CA ALA A 754 14.50 18.54 5.94
C ALA A 754 15.39 17.31 5.72
N ASP A 755 14.81 16.11 5.72
CA ASP A 755 15.57 14.89 5.51
C ASP A 755 15.93 14.69 4.02
N ALA A 756 16.98 13.89 3.78
CA ALA A 756 17.56 13.70 2.46
C ALA A 756 17.05 12.41 1.77
N SER A 757 15.77 12.06 1.99
CA SER A 757 15.17 10.84 1.45
C SER A 757 15.03 10.86 -0.06
N SER A 758 15.71 9.91 -0.74
CA SER A 758 15.59 9.66 -2.19
C SER A 758 14.29 8.93 -2.53
N VAL A 759 13.15 9.52 -2.19
CA VAL A 759 11.81 9.00 -2.46
C VAL A 759 11.12 9.78 -3.59
N PRO A 760 10.23 9.16 -4.39
CA PRO A 760 9.55 9.84 -5.49
C PRO A 760 8.77 11.07 -5.03
N VAL A 761 8.80 12.14 -5.83
CA VAL A 761 8.29 13.48 -5.44
C VAL A 761 6.84 13.45 -4.96
N ASP A 762 5.98 12.62 -5.56
CA ASP A 762 4.56 12.47 -5.21
C ASP A 762 4.31 11.88 -3.81
N ARG A 763 5.34 11.26 -3.22
CA ARG A 763 5.33 10.72 -1.85
C ARG A 763 6.35 11.41 -0.93
N ASN A 764 7.24 12.25 -1.45
CA ASN A 764 8.26 12.97 -0.68
C ASN A 764 7.61 14.13 0.08
N ILE A 765 7.63 14.10 1.41
CA ILE A 765 6.99 15.14 2.24
C ILE A 765 7.82 16.43 2.15
N ASP A 766 7.17 17.59 2.03
CA ASP A 766 7.85 18.90 1.95
C ASP A 766 7.56 19.75 3.18
N GLY A 767 6.33 19.69 3.69
CA GLY A 767 5.96 20.27 4.98
C GLY A 767 4.83 19.53 5.69
N TYR A 768 4.79 19.66 7.01
CA TYR A 768 3.80 19.02 7.88
C TYR A 768 3.50 19.87 9.14
N ALA A 769 2.31 19.70 9.72
CA ALA A 769 1.94 20.34 10.98
C ALA A 769 0.88 19.55 11.77
N ALA A 770 0.90 19.75 13.08
CA ALA A 770 -0.22 19.44 13.97
C ALA A 770 -0.64 20.68 14.74
N ASN A 771 -1.94 20.94 14.77
CA ASN A 771 -2.54 22.03 15.54
C ASN A 771 -3.67 21.48 16.41
N ARG A 772 -3.70 21.84 17.70
CA ARG A 772 -4.77 21.45 18.62
C ARG A 772 -5.50 22.72 19.04
N THR A 773 -6.82 22.74 18.82
CA THR A 773 -7.67 23.86 19.21
C THR A 773 -8.93 23.32 19.87
N GLY A 774 -9.03 23.49 21.19
CA GLY A 774 -10.13 22.92 21.98
C GLY A 774 -10.02 21.39 22.12
N ALA A 775 -11.00 20.66 21.62
CA ALA A 775 -11.02 19.18 21.65
C ALA A 775 -10.48 18.52 20.37
N ASP A 776 -10.31 19.30 19.30
CA ASP A 776 -9.96 18.79 17.98
C ASP A 776 -8.47 18.94 17.68
N LEU A 777 -7.88 17.85 17.17
CA LEU A 777 -6.56 17.82 16.56
C LEU A 777 -6.72 17.98 15.04
N PHE A 778 -6.12 19.01 14.49
CA PHE A 778 -6.00 19.30 13.07
C PHE A 778 -4.60 18.95 12.58
N LEU A 779 -4.51 18.38 11.38
CA LEU A 779 -3.30 17.80 10.83
C LEU A 779 -3.14 18.25 9.38
N TYR A 780 -1.91 18.61 9.01
CA TYR A 780 -1.52 19.07 7.67
C TYR A 780 -0.30 18.31 7.18
N ALA A 781 -0.28 17.97 5.90
CA ALA A 781 0.92 17.52 5.20
C ALA A 781 0.88 17.97 3.73
N ASP A 782 2.03 18.20 3.13
CA ASP A 782 2.17 18.38 1.69
C ASP A 782 3.40 17.63 1.13
N VAL A 783 3.46 17.49 -0.20
CA VAL A 783 4.51 16.75 -0.90
C VAL A 783 5.19 17.55 -2.01
N LYS A 784 6.38 17.11 -2.40
CA LYS A 784 7.17 17.73 -3.49
C LYS A 784 6.54 17.55 -4.88
N GLY A 785 5.68 16.56 -5.07
CA GLY A 785 4.96 16.22 -6.31
C GLY A 785 3.45 16.46 -6.23
N THR A 786 2.64 15.52 -6.72
CA THR A 786 1.18 15.48 -6.54
C THR A 786 0.83 14.50 -5.40
N ILE A 787 0.07 14.93 -4.39
CA ILE A 787 -0.28 14.05 -3.28
C ILE A 787 -1.31 13.01 -3.70
N LEU A 788 -1.14 11.76 -3.26
CA LEU A 788 -2.01 10.63 -3.63
C LEU A 788 -2.10 10.41 -5.16
N ALA A 789 -0.99 10.64 -5.89
CA ALA A 789 -0.94 10.45 -7.34
C ALA A 789 -1.15 8.99 -7.75
N GLY A 790 -0.52 8.06 -7.03
CA GLY A 790 -0.59 6.63 -7.29
C GLY A 790 -0.04 6.20 -8.66
N ALA A 791 -0.38 4.97 -9.05
CA ALA A 791 0.05 4.33 -10.28
C ALA A 791 -1.15 3.80 -11.09
N PRO A 792 -1.41 4.30 -12.31
CA PRO A 792 -2.45 3.76 -13.18
C PRO A 792 -2.16 2.34 -13.71
N ILE A 793 -0.98 1.78 -13.44
CA ILE A 793 -0.60 0.41 -13.83
C ILE A 793 0.04 -0.30 -12.63
N PRO A 794 -0.77 -0.95 -11.76
CA PRO A 794 -0.28 -1.64 -10.57
C PRO A 794 0.26 -3.04 -10.87
N VAL A 795 1.30 -3.16 -11.71
CA VAL A 795 1.97 -4.43 -12.02
C VAL A 795 3.49 -4.31 -11.94
N ARG A 796 4.12 -4.88 -10.90
CA ARG A 796 5.58 -5.00 -10.83
C ARG A 796 6.02 -6.20 -11.67
N ARG A 797 6.93 -5.99 -12.60
CA ARG A 797 7.25 -6.96 -13.65
C ARG A 797 8.61 -7.62 -13.41
N VAL A 798 8.63 -8.68 -12.60
CA VAL A 798 9.81 -9.52 -12.42
C VAL A 798 9.98 -10.45 -13.63
N ALA A 799 11.23 -10.68 -14.07
CA ALA A 799 11.53 -11.52 -15.21
C ALA A 799 11.09 -12.98 -14.97
N SER A 800 10.13 -13.46 -15.77
CA SER A 800 9.71 -14.86 -15.75
C SER A 800 10.78 -15.79 -16.34
N GLN A 801 11.14 -16.83 -15.57
CA GLN A 801 11.92 -17.99 -16.02
C GLN A 801 11.06 -18.89 -16.93
N PRO A 802 11.63 -19.62 -17.91
CA PRO A 802 10.86 -20.48 -18.80
C PRO A 802 10.41 -21.79 -18.10
N GLY A 803 9.18 -21.82 -17.59
CA GLY A 803 8.54 -23.02 -17.05
C GLY A 803 7.81 -23.86 -18.12
N PRO A 804 7.63 -25.18 -17.92
CA PRO A 804 6.80 -26.01 -18.79
C PRO A 804 5.32 -25.61 -18.73
N GLY A 805 4.59 -25.86 -19.82
CA GLY A 805 3.28 -25.26 -20.12
C GLY A 805 2.12 -25.54 -19.13
N PRO A 806 1.00 -24.81 -19.27
CA PRO A 806 0.04 -24.58 -18.18
C PRO A 806 -0.82 -25.81 -17.85
N ALA A 807 -0.92 -26.10 -16.55
CA ALA A 807 -2.03 -26.88 -16.00
C ALA A 807 -3.27 -25.99 -15.83
N SER A 808 -4.45 -26.49 -16.18
CA SER A 808 -5.69 -25.72 -16.04
C SER A 808 -6.19 -25.74 -14.59
N THR A 809 -5.86 -24.71 -13.82
CA THR A 809 -6.53 -24.39 -12.56
C THR A 809 -7.95 -23.87 -12.81
N ALA A 810 -8.85 -24.05 -11.85
CA ALA A 810 -10.14 -23.37 -11.87
C ALA A 810 -9.93 -21.85 -11.71
N PRO A 811 -10.78 -21.00 -12.31
CA PRO A 811 -10.61 -19.55 -12.21
C PRO A 811 -10.80 -19.08 -10.78
N THR A 812 -9.70 -18.78 -10.10
CA THR A 812 -9.69 -17.91 -8.93
C THR A 812 -10.13 -16.52 -9.36
N VAL A 813 -10.96 -15.85 -8.54
CA VAL A 813 -11.28 -14.44 -8.78
C VAL A 813 -10.00 -13.64 -8.54
N PRO A 814 -9.48 -12.87 -9.52
CA PRO A 814 -8.29 -12.05 -9.31
C PRO A 814 -8.51 -11.07 -8.16
N TRP A 815 -7.50 -10.89 -7.31
CA TRP A 815 -7.52 -9.84 -6.30
C TRP A 815 -7.66 -8.47 -6.95
N ARG A 816 -8.30 -7.51 -6.25
CA ARG A 816 -8.29 -6.10 -6.68
C ARG A 816 -6.83 -5.65 -6.77
N ALA A 817 -6.43 -5.06 -7.88
CA ALA A 817 -5.16 -4.36 -8.00
C ALA A 817 -5.46 -2.91 -8.43
N ALA A 818 -5.23 -1.98 -7.52
CA ALA A 818 -5.19 -0.54 -7.80
C ALA A 818 -3.81 -0.05 -7.37
N GLY A 819 -3.29 0.96 -8.04
CA GLY A 819 -2.02 1.58 -7.67
C GLY A 819 -2.26 2.73 -6.72
N THR A 820 -2.94 2.48 -5.60
CA THR A 820 -3.20 3.54 -4.62
C THR A 820 -1.92 3.93 -3.87
N ASP A 821 -1.84 5.20 -3.50
CA ASP A 821 -0.93 5.71 -2.48
C ASP A 821 -1.70 5.86 -1.16
N ASP A 822 -0.99 5.70 -0.05
CA ASP A 822 -1.50 5.91 1.31
C ASP A 822 -0.80 7.11 1.96
N LEU A 823 -1.55 7.91 2.71
CA LEU A 823 -1.03 8.84 3.71
C LEU A 823 -1.54 8.41 5.09
N ARG A 824 -0.61 8.14 6.01
CA ARG A 824 -0.89 7.76 7.40
C ARG A 824 -0.42 8.84 8.35
N VAL A 825 -1.20 9.05 9.41
CA VAL A 825 -0.80 9.87 10.55
C VAL A 825 -0.95 9.05 11.82
N TYR A 826 0.16 8.79 12.50
CA TYR A 826 0.19 8.19 13.82
C TYR A 826 0.19 9.30 14.87
N ILE A 827 -0.63 9.16 15.90
CA ILE A 827 -0.86 10.20 16.92
C ILE A 827 -0.73 9.54 18.29
N ASP A 828 0.21 10.00 19.08
CA ASP A 828 0.42 9.72 20.50
C ASP A 828 -0.23 10.91 21.25
N ALA A 829 -1.34 10.68 21.94
CA ALA A 829 -2.24 11.75 22.38
C ALA A 829 -1.99 12.20 23.84
N ASP A 830 -1.35 11.36 24.65
CA ASP A 830 -1.08 11.62 26.07
C ASP A 830 0.40 11.50 26.48
N ALA A 831 1.29 11.09 25.56
CA ALA A 831 2.70 10.77 25.81
C ALA A 831 2.94 9.59 26.78
N ASP A 832 1.92 8.78 27.08
CA ASP A 832 2.00 7.58 27.90
C ASP A 832 2.29 6.34 27.04
N ALA A 833 3.55 5.90 27.11
CA ALA A 833 4.03 4.67 26.48
C ALA A 833 3.32 3.37 26.93
N SER A 834 2.37 3.44 27.88
CA SER A 834 1.55 2.33 28.35
C SER A 834 0.10 2.33 27.84
N ALA A 835 -0.37 3.43 27.24
CA ALA A 835 -1.70 3.54 26.63
C ALA A 835 -1.69 3.07 25.16
N GLY A 836 -0.80 3.62 24.33
CA GLY A 836 -0.72 3.36 22.89
C GLY A 836 0.24 2.25 22.45
N THR A 837 0.69 2.31 21.18
CA THR A 837 1.74 1.44 20.61
C THR A 837 2.97 2.24 20.13
N PRO A 838 4.21 1.84 20.47
CA PRO A 838 5.40 2.51 19.95
C PRO A 838 5.54 2.27 18.44
N ILE A 839 5.64 3.36 17.66
CA ILE A 839 5.68 3.33 16.20
C ILE A 839 6.39 4.58 15.66
N LEU A 840 7.30 4.40 14.69
CA LEU A 840 8.01 5.49 13.99
C LEU A 840 8.62 6.59 14.90
N GLY A 841 9.05 6.23 16.11
CA GLY A 841 9.64 7.15 17.10
C GLY A 841 8.66 7.67 18.17
N LEU A 842 7.35 7.54 17.97
CA LEU A 842 6.34 7.73 19.01
C LEU A 842 6.46 6.62 20.06
N ARG A 843 6.11 6.93 21.32
CA ARG A 843 6.28 6.01 22.46
C ARG A 843 5.02 5.18 22.71
N GLY A 844 3.85 5.76 22.48
CA GLY A 844 2.56 5.12 22.54
C GLY A 844 1.57 5.82 21.62
N ALA A 845 1.61 5.54 20.31
CA ALA A 845 0.57 6.04 19.40
C ALA A 845 -0.79 5.42 19.75
N ASP A 846 -1.75 6.27 20.09
CA ASP A 846 -3.12 5.95 20.47
C ASP A 846 -4.08 5.98 19.28
N TYR A 847 -3.77 6.77 18.25
CA TYR A 847 -4.60 6.90 17.06
C TYR A 847 -3.79 6.74 15.77
N LEU A 848 -4.49 6.25 14.74
CA LEU A 848 -3.99 6.15 13.38
C LEU A 848 -5.08 6.69 12.43
N ILE A 849 -4.72 7.67 11.62
CA ILE A 849 -5.48 8.06 10.43
C ILE A 849 -4.82 7.40 9.21
N ASP A 850 -5.62 6.78 8.34
CA ASP A 850 -5.18 6.05 7.14
C ASP A 850 -6.04 6.52 5.96
N ILE A 851 -5.42 7.22 5.02
CA ILE A 851 -6.03 7.86 3.84
C ILE A 851 -5.49 7.19 2.59
N GLU A 852 -6.38 6.61 1.78
CA GLU A 852 -6.04 5.97 0.51
C GLU A 852 -6.47 6.89 -0.65
N GLY A 853 -5.66 7.00 -1.70
CA GLY A 853 -5.99 7.80 -2.87
C GLY A 853 -5.24 7.40 -4.15
N ILE A 854 -5.72 7.92 -5.27
CA ILE A 854 -5.12 7.74 -6.61
C ILE A 854 -5.52 8.91 -7.50
N HIS A 855 -4.69 9.24 -8.50
CA HIS A 855 -4.88 10.35 -9.44
C HIS A 855 -5.05 11.74 -8.79
N GLY A 856 -4.55 11.93 -7.57
CA GLY A 856 -4.73 13.17 -6.80
C GLY A 856 -6.07 13.28 -6.08
N GLU A 857 -6.85 12.19 -5.96
CA GLU A 857 -8.14 12.18 -5.25
C GLU A 857 -8.14 11.18 -4.09
N ILE A 858 -8.62 11.60 -2.91
CA ILE A 858 -8.87 10.72 -1.77
C ILE A 858 -10.03 9.76 -2.09
N THR A 859 -9.71 8.47 -2.23
CA THR A 859 -10.71 7.40 -2.45
C THR A 859 -11.23 6.82 -1.14
N ARG A 860 -10.44 6.85 -0.05
CA ARG A 860 -10.84 6.31 1.25
C ARG A 860 -10.32 7.15 2.42
N ARG A 861 -11.13 7.22 3.47
CA ARG A 861 -10.79 7.85 4.76
C ARG A 861 -11.07 6.86 5.87
N THR A 862 -10.07 6.57 6.70
CA THR A 862 -10.21 5.70 7.86
C THR A 862 -9.46 6.28 9.04
N ALA A 863 -10.00 6.10 10.24
CA ALA A 863 -9.32 6.38 11.50
C ALA A 863 -9.50 5.21 12.45
N TYR A 864 -8.56 5.06 13.37
CA TYR A 864 -8.49 3.98 14.35
C TYR A 864 -8.03 4.53 15.69
N SER A 865 -8.51 3.94 16.79
CA SER A 865 -7.92 4.04 18.12
C SER A 865 -7.22 2.75 18.50
N TRP A 866 -6.20 2.81 19.33
CA TRP A 866 -5.49 1.66 19.86
C TRP A 866 -6.17 1.15 21.14
N ASP A 867 -6.48 -0.15 21.16
CA ASP A 867 -6.85 -0.91 22.37
C ASP A 867 -6.31 -2.34 22.20
N TYR A 868 -4.99 -2.48 22.41
CA TYR A 868 -4.22 -3.71 22.11
C TYR A 868 -4.36 -4.18 20.63
N GLY A 869 -4.67 -3.23 19.74
CA GLY A 869 -4.97 -3.42 18.33
C GLY A 869 -5.72 -2.19 17.78
N TRP A 870 -5.68 -1.98 16.47
CA TRP A 870 -6.38 -0.85 15.82
C TRP A 870 -7.89 -1.11 15.71
N ILE A 871 -8.69 -0.43 16.53
CA ILE A 871 -10.15 -0.44 16.50
C ILE A 871 -10.65 0.70 15.59
N PRO A 872 -11.49 0.43 14.57
CA PRO A 872 -12.00 1.49 13.70
C PRO A 872 -12.85 2.54 14.42
N LEU A 873 -12.58 3.80 14.12
CA LEU A 873 -13.38 4.96 14.52
C LEU A 873 -14.32 5.40 13.39
N ALA A 874 -15.07 6.48 13.61
CA ALA A 874 -15.70 7.20 12.52
C ALA A 874 -14.65 7.70 11.53
N ALA A 875 -14.95 7.67 10.23
CA ALA A 875 -14.05 8.19 9.21
C ALA A 875 -13.81 9.70 9.45
N PRO A 876 -12.56 10.17 9.46
CA PRO A 876 -12.25 11.57 9.73
C PRO A 876 -12.68 12.43 8.53
N VAL A 877 -12.92 13.72 8.79
CA VAL A 877 -13.03 14.69 7.69
C VAL A 877 -11.63 14.86 7.11
N ALA A 878 -11.49 14.79 5.79
CA ALA A 878 -10.21 14.95 5.13
C ALA A 878 -10.37 15.52 3.72
N ALA A 879 -9.52 16.48 3.37
CA ALA A 879 -9.53 17.20 2.10
C ALA A 879 -8.10 17.35 1.55
N ASN A 880 -7.99 17.49 0.24
CA ASN A 880 -6.72 17.74 -0.44
C ASN A 880 -6.89 18.75 -1.59
N ASP A 881 -5.76 19.32 -2.01
CA ASP A 881 -5.56 19.87 -3.35
C ASP A 881 -4.50 19.04 -4.12
N GLU A 882 -3.84 19.62 -5.11
CA GLU A 882 -2.80 18.94 -5.90
C GLU A 882 -1.61 18.46 -5.03
N ARG A 883 -1.23 19.22 -3.99
CA ARG A 883 0.00 18.97 -3.21
C ARG A 883 -0.25 18.81 -1.71
N ARG A 884 -1.27 19.49 -1.20
CA ARG A 884 -1.55 19.67 0.23
C ARG A 884 -2.72 18.79 0.66
N PHE A 885 -2.67 18.33 1.89
CA PHE A 885 -3.68 17.51 2.54
C PHE A 885 -3.91 17.99 3.97
N GLU A 886 -5.17 17.89 4.41
CA GLU A 886 -5.57 18.19 5.77
C GLU A 886 -6.64 17.23 6.28
N THR A 887 -6.64 16.99 7.59
CA THR A 887 -7.64 16.17 8.28
C THR A 887 -7.77 16.58 9.75
N SER A 888 -8.85 16.16 10.40
CA SER A 888 -9.00 16.33 11.85
C SER A 888 -9.56 15.09 12.55
N LEU A 889 -9.23 14.97 13.83
CA LEU A 889 -9.69 13.92 14.73
C LEU A 889 -9.90 14.52 16.14
N PRO A 890 -11.02 14.23 16.82
CA PRO A 890 -11.16 14.60 18.23
C PRO A 890 -10.23 13.73 19.09
N VAL A 891 -9.51 14.35 20.01
CA VAL A 891 -8.58 13.69 20.94
C VAL A 891 -8.96 13.98 22.40
N PRO A 892 -8.50 13.17 23.38
CA PRO A 892 -8.75 13.45 24.80
C PRO A 892 -8.28 14.85 25.21
N ALA A 893 -8.84 15.42 26.26
CA ALA A 893 -8.67 16.84 26.61
C ALA A 893 -7.43 17.19 27.45
N GLY A 894 -6.37 16.37 27.45
CA GLY A 894 -5.14 16.68 28.18
C GLY A 894 -3.92 15.97 27.60
N GLY A 895 -2.73 16.32 28.10
CA GLY A 895 -1.47 15.67 27.73
C GLY A 895 -0.83 16.23 26.45
N ARG A 896 0.49 16.04 26.34
CA ARG A 896 1.28 16.46 25.18
C ARG A 896 1.05 15.52 24.00
N VAL A 897 0.48 16.03 22.93
CA VAL A 897 0.31 15.29 21.68
C VAL A 897 1.62 15.27 20.89
N GLN A 898 1.97 14.10 20.34
CA GLN A 898 3.00 13.94 19.32
C GLN A 898 2.43 13.24 18.08
N VAL A 899 2.89 13.61 16.88
CA VAL A 899 2.45 13.02 15.61
C VAL A 899 3.62 12.64 14.72
N VAL A 900 3.39 11.63 13.86
CA VAL A 900 4.27 11.25 12.75
C VAL A 900 3.42 11.04 11.50
N PHE A 901 3.82 11.67 10.40
CA PHE A 901 3.24 11.43 9.09
C PHE A 901 4.08 10.39 8.34
N GLN A 902 3.42 9.54 7.57
CA GLN A 902 4.04 8.56 6.69
C GLN A 902 3.30 8.52 5.36
N THR A 903 4.03 8.58 4.24
CA THR A 903 3.48 8.21 2.93
C THR A 903 3.93 6.81 2.54
N SER A 904 3.09 6.11 1.81
CA SER A 904 3.46 4.88 1.10
C SER A 904 2.65 4.75 -0.17
N GLY A 905 2.95 3.73 -0.97
CA GLY A 905 2.10 3.40 -2.09
C GLY A 905 2.39 2.06 -2.71
N TRP A 906 1.68 1.77 -3.79
CA TRP A 906 1.79 0.50 -4.49
C TRP A 906 3.24 0.13 -4.92
N GLU A 907 4.08 1.14 -5.18
CA GLU A 907 5.50 0.98 -5.56
C GLU A 907 6.46 0.81 -4.38
N GLY A 908 6.02 1.01 -3.15
CA GLY A 908 6.82 0.79 -1.93
C GLY A 908 6.56 1.81 -0.83
N PRO A 909 7.42 1.86 0.21
CA PRO A 909 7.40 2.96 1.15
C PRO A 909 7.65 4.29 0.42
N GLY A 910 7.02 5.35 0.92
CA GLY A 910 7.38 6.71 0.63
C GLY A 910 8.28 7.23 1.75
N ASP A 911 7.80 8.27 2.40
CA ASP A 911 8.53 9.12 3.32
C ASP A 911 7.97 9.02 4.76
N VAL A 912 8.75 9.46 5.76
CA VAL A 912 8.34 9.44 7.18
C VAL A 912 8.93 10.63 7.94
N THR A 913 8.07 11.51 8.45
CA THR A 913 8.50 12.66 9.25
C THR A 913 9.06 12.24 10.61
N VAL A 914 9.93 13.05 11.21
CA VAL A 914 10.25 12.92 12.64
C VAL A 914 9.02 13.19 13.53
N PRO A 915 8.96 12.64 14.76
CA PRO A 915 7.91 12.97 15.71
C PRO A 915 7.87 14.47 16.05
N SER A 916 6.73 15.11 15.82
CA SER A 916 6.52 16.54 16.10
C SER A 916 5.35 16.78 17.05
N GLY A 917 5.33 17.92 17.75
CA GLY A 917 4.28 18.28 18.70
C GLY A 917 3.16 19.11 18.07
N THR A 918 2.05 19.28 18.80
CA THR A 918 1.00 20.23 18.45
C THR A 918 1.35 21.68 18.80
N ARG A 919 0.91 22.62 17.96
CA ARG A 919 0.75 24.04 18.36
C ARG A 919 -0.72 24.35 18.68
N GLY A 920 -0.99 25.39 19.48
CA GLY A 920 -2.34 25.73 19.94
C GLY A 920 -2.72 25.10 21.28
N VAL A 921 -3.94 25.36 21.76
CA VAL A 921 -4.40 25.02 23.13
C VAL A 921 -5.54 24.00 23.14
N HIS A 922 -5.58 23.17 24.18
CA HIS A 922 -6.69 22.26 24.47
C HIS A 922 -7.57 22.76 25.62
N GLU A 923 -8.81 22.27 25.70
CA GLU A 923 -9.71 22.58 26.82
C GLU A 923 -9.26 21.86 28.10
N SER A 924 -9.44 22.52 29.25
CA SER A 924 -9.16 21.97 30.59
C SER A 924 -10.29 22.31 31.57
N ASP A 925 -10.29 21.68 32.76
CA ASP A 925 -11.34 21.83 33.78
C ASP A 925 -11.64 23.30 34.15
N SER A 926 -10.64 24.18 34.11
CA SER A 926 -10.75 25.60 34.47
C SER A 926 -10.76 26.56 33.27
N GLY A 927 -10.31 26.13 32.09
CA GLY A 927 -10.24 26.95 30.88
C GLY A 927 -9.53 26.26 29.72
N TYR A 928 -8.33 26.71 29.38
CA TYR A 928 -7.49 26.15 28.32
C TYR A 928 -6.04 25.95 28.78
N GLU A 929 -5.31 25.09 28.08
CA GLU A 929 -3.92 24.73 28.39
C GLU A 929 -3.11 24.45 27.11
N TYR A 930 -1.81 24.79 27.13
CA TYR A 930 -0.81 24.49 26.09
C TYR A 930 0.24 23.59 26.70
N ASP A 931 0.49 22.43 26.08
CA ASP A 931 1.48 21.43 26.52
C ASP A 931 2.59 21.27 25.46
N GLY A 932 3.63 22.11 25.56
CA GLY A 932 4.79 22.14 24.65
C GLY A 932 6.12 21.90 25.38
N PRO A 933 7.19 22.65 25.04
CA PRO A 933 8.43 22.71 25.84
C PRO A 933 8.22 23.29 27.25
N PHE A 934 7.13 24.03 27.43
CA PHE A 934 6.58 24.50 28.69
C PHE A 934 5.06 24.23 28.70
N THR A 935 4.47 24.18 29.88
CA THR A 935 3.01 24.19 30.04
C THR A 935 2.56 25.64 30.30
N ALA A 936 1.49 26.08 29.63
CA ALA A 936 0.82 27.35 29.94
C ALA A 936 -0.68 27.15 30.15
N THR A 937 -1.23 27.71 31.22
CA THR A 937 -2.63 27.54 31.65
C THR A 937 -3.37 28.87 31.61
N PHE A 938 -4.64 28.83 31.18
CA PHE A 938 -5.50 30.00 30.99
C PHE A 938 -6.86 29.72 31.60
N ASP A 939 -7.17 30.27 32.79
CA ASP A 939 -8.46 30.03 33.43
C ASP A 939 -9.53 31.09 33.06
N ARG A 940 -10.80 30.74 33.25
CA ARG A 940 -11.95 31.64 32.98
C ARG A 940 -12.08 32.80 33.99
N ALA A 941 -11.32 32.82 35.08
CA ALA A 941 -11.24 33.95 36.01
C ALA A 941 -10.22 35.01 35.57
N GLY A 942 -9.35 34.69 34.60
CA GLY A 942 -8.28 35.56 34.11
C GLY A 942 -6.94 35.33 34.80
N ARG A 943 -6.72 34.17 35.42
CA ARG A 943 -5.38 33.73 35.84
C ARG A 943 -4.68 33.05 34.67
N VAL A 944 -3.43 33.41 34.45
CA VAL A 944 -2.55 32.81 33.45
C VAL A 944 -1.30 32.29 34.14
N GLY A 945 -0.99 31.01 33.94
CA GLY A 945 0.18 30.34 34.51
C GLY A 945 1.14 29.86 33.43
N ILE A 946 2.42 29.76 33.76
CA ILE A 946 3.47 29.17 32.93
C ILE A 946 4.42 28.34 33.81
N ALA A 947 4.73 27.12 33.37
CA ALA A 947 5.58 26.20 34.10
C ALA A 947 6.52 25.42 33.18
N ALA A 948 7.80 25.33 33.55
CA ALA A 948 8.80 24.49 32.88
C ALA A 948 9.99 24.23 33.81
N LYS A 949 10.69 23.11 33.60
CA LYS A 949 11.91 22.73 34.34
C LYS A 949 11.80 22.88 35.87
N GLY A 950 10.61 22.74 36.45
CA GLY A 950 10.33 22.90 37.89
C GLY A 950 10.11 24.34 38.38
N ALA A 951 10.25 25.36 37.52
CA ALA A 951 9.73 26.70 37.79
C ALA A 951 8.24 26.77 37.46
N ASP A 952 7.46 27.44 38.31
CA ASP A 952 6.01 27.69 38.14
C ASP A 952 5.74 29.15 38.55
N PHE A 953 5.18 29.92 37.61
CA PHE A 953 4.89 31.34 37.74
C PHE A 953 3.53 31.66 37.11
N ALA A 954 2.72 32.45 37.79
CA ALA A 954 1.40 32.84 37.29
C ALA A 954 1.05 34.29 37.65
N TRP A 955 0.12 34.86 36.90
CA TRP A 955 -0.40 36.20 37.14
C TRP A 955 -1.90 36.29 36.82
N THR A 956 -2.58 37.23 37.47
CA THR A 956 -3.97 37.56 37.16
C THR A 956 -4.02 38.78 36.24
N LEU A 957 -4.86 38.71 35.19
CA LEU A 957 -5.10 39.79 34.24
C LEU A 957 -5.61 41.07 34.94
N PRO A 958 -5.16 42.25 34.49
CA PRO A 958 -5.42 43.51 35.18
C PRO A 958 -6.88 43.96 35.03
N ASN A 959 -7.34 44.81 35.94
CA ASN A 959 -8.50 45.67 35.70
C ASN A 959 -8.03 47.10 35.38
N PRO A 960 -7.88 47.48 34.10
CA PRO A 960 -7.49 48.85 33.71
C PRO A 960 -8.50 49.94 34.09
N TYR A 961 -9.74 49.60 34.46
CA TYR A 961 -10.78 50.57 34.80
C TYR A 961 -11.40 50.21 36.16
N PRO A 962 -10.71 50.47 37.30
CA PRO A 962 -11.16 50.04 38.63
C PRO A 962 -12.52 50.61 39.07
N ASP A 963 -12.94 51.74 38.49
CA ASP A 963 -14.28 52.33 38.70
C ASP A 963 -15.42 51.55 37.99
N VAL A 964 -15.08 50.66 37.05
CA VAL A 964 -16.02 49.78 36.37
C VAL A 964 -16.07 48.43 37.11
N PRO A 965 -17.24 47.96 37.58
CA PRO A 965 -17.37 46.65 38.21
C PRO A 965 -16.89 45.55 37.25
N PRO A 966 -15.99 44.65 37.69
CA PRO A 966 -15.41 43.65 36.79
C PRO A 966 -16.48 42.66 36.33
N ILE A 967 -16.76 42.67 35.02
CA ILE A 967 -17.51 41.62 34.34
C ILE A 967 -16.59 40.38 34.24
N GLY A 968 -17.17 39.18 34.30
CA GLY A 968 -16.41 37.95 34.02
C GLY A 968 -15.73 38.01 32.64
N TRP A 969 -14.57 37.38 32.51
CA TRP A 969 -13.93 37.29 31.20
C TRP A 969 -14.68 36.31 30.31
N THR A 970 -14.88 36.67 29.04
CA THR A 970 -15.09 35.68 27.99
C THR A 970 -13.72 35.16 27.56
N LEU A 971 -13.54 33.84 27.54
CA LEU A 971 -12.29 33.17 27.17
C LEU A 971 -12.55 32.20 26.01
N GLU A 972 -11.82 32.40 24.91
CA GLU A 972 -11.95 31.64 23.67
C GLU A 972 -10.58 31.09 23.25
N ALA A 973 -10.54 29.84 22.76
CA ALA A 973 -9.36 29.29 22.12
C ALA A 973 -9.13 29.90 20.73
N THR A 974 -7.87 29.93 20.30
CA THR A 974 -7.42 30.34 18.97
C THR A 974 -6.37 29.34 18.48
N PRO A 975 -6.08 29.24 17.16
CA PRO A 975 -5.10 28.27 16.64
C PRO A 975 -3.70 28.38 17.25
N VAL A 976 -3.34 29.53 17.83
CA VAL A 976 -2.01 29.76 18.42
C VAL A 976 -2.04 29.96 19.93
N GLY A 977 -3.18 29.95 20.60
CA GLY A 977 -3.28 30.32 22.02
C GLY A 977 -4.71 30.69 22.44
N VAL A 978 -4.89 31.74 23.23
CA VAL A 978 -6.23 32.15 23.71
C VAL A 978 -6.50 33.64 23.53
N ARG A 979 -7.79 33.99 23.51
CA ARG A 979 -8.30 35.35 23.58
C ARG A 979 -9.20 35.52 24.80
N TYR A 980 -8.88 36.48 25.63
CA TYR A 980 -9.72 37.02 26.69
C TYR A 980 -10.42 38.31 26.20
N THR A 981 -11.73 38.40 26.33
CA THR A 981 -12.48 39.62 25.97
C THR A 981 -13.36 40.15 27.09
N ARG A 982 -13.40 41.49 27.17
CA ARG A 982 -14.35 42.35 27.87
C ARG A 982 -14.71 43.53 26.94
N PRO A 983 -15.75 44.35 27.23
CA PRO A 983 -16.15 45.46 26.37
C PRO A 983 -15.08 46.56 26.16
N ASP A 984 -14.08 46.62 27.02
CA ASP A 984 -13.11 47.73 27.17
C ASP A 984 -11.63 47.28 27.13
N ILE A 985 -11.37 45.97 27.23
CA ILE A 985 -10.06 45.34 27.13
C ILE A 985 -10.16 43.97 26.44
N GLU A 986 -9.24 43.71 25.52
CA GLU A 986 -8.96 42.38 24.95
C GLU A 986 -7.53 41.99 25.33
N VAL A 987 -7.31 40.74 25.75
CA VAL A 987 -5.96 40.20 25.96
C VAL A 987 -5.78 38.94 25.11
N ARG A 988 -4.77 38.93 24.25
CA ARG A 988 -4.43 37.81 23.38
C ARG A 988 -3.15 37.17 23.89
N TYR A 989 -3.12 35.85 23.83
CA TYR A 989 -1.92 35.06 24.03
C TYR A 989 -1.67 34.18 22.82
N ALA A 990 -0.42 34.11 22.39
CA ALA A 990 0.04 33.09 21.45
C ALA A 990 1.22 32.34 22.06
N ALA A 991 1.12 31.01 22.07
CA ALA A 991 2.12 30.06 22.53
C ALA A 991 2.90 29.50 21.34
N SER A 992 4.20 29.36 21.52
CA SER A 992 5.13 28.78 20.56
C SER A 992 6.22 28.02 21.30
N ASP A 993 7.00 27.22 20.59
CA ASP A 993 8.15 26.51 21.17
C ASP A 993 9.21 27.45 21.76
N LEU A 994 9.16 28.76 21.45
CA LEU A 994 10.06 29.81 21.93
C LEU A 994 9.49 30.65 23.09
N GLY A 995 8.24 30.44 23.50
CA GLY A 995 7.62 31.19 24.59
C GLY A 995 6.18 31.61 24.34
N LEU A 996 5.68 32.45 25.26
CA LEU A 996 4.31 32.93 25.33
C LEU A 996 4.28 34.45 25.11
N THR A 997 3.77 34.90 23.97
CA THR A 997 3.59 36.32 23.66
C THR A 997 2.21 36.79 24.15
N GLN A 998 2.14 37.98 24.75
CA GLN A 998 0.94 38.65 25.21
C GLN A 998 0.71 39.96 24.45
N GLU A 999 -0.52 40.20 23.99
CA GLU A 999 -0.99 41.52 23.54
C GLU A 999 -2.18 41.95 24.40
N ILE A 1000 -2.16 43.18 24.93
CA ILE A 1000 -3.27 43.81 25.64
C ILE A 1000 -3.79 44.97 24.79
N LEU A 1001 -4.98 44.80 24.20
CA LEU A 1001 -5.72 45.88 23.54
C LEU A 1001 -6.53 46.65 24.57
N LEU A 1002 -6.23 47.93 24.76
CA LEU A 1002 -7.08 48.88 25.47
C LEU A 1002 -7.96 49.63 24.47
N ALA A 1003 -9.28 49.66 24.68
CA ALA A 1003 -10.23 50.24 23.74
C ALA A 1003 -10.58 51.72 23.99
N ARG A 1004 -10.23 52.28 25.16
CA ARG A 1004 -10.66 53.60 25.64
C ARG A 1004 -9.52 54.38 26.33
N SER A 1005 -9.64 55.70 26.36
CA SER A 1005 -8.53 56.64 26.62
C SER A 1005 -8.27 57.01 28.09
N ASP A 1006 -8.94 56.35 29.04
CA ASP A 1006 -8.90 56.67 30.46
C ASP A 1006 -8.59 55.45 31.37
N PRO A 1007 -7.54 54.65 31.09
CA PRO A 1007 -7.09 53.60 32.00
C PRO A 1007 -6.51 54.17 33.30
N SER A 1008 -6.45 53.34 34.34
CA SER A 1008 -5.66 53.61 35.54
C SER A 1008 -4.19 53.89 35.19
N GLY A 1009 -3.52 54.72 36.00
CA GLY A 1009 -2.11 55.12 35.78
C GLY A 1009 -1.08 53.97 35.83
N ALA A 1010 -1.52 52.74 36.08
CA ALA A 1010 -0.77 51.51 35.85
C ALA A 1010 -1.75 50.36 35.54
N LEU A 1011 -1.26 49.33 34.84
CA LEU A 1011 -1.90 48.01 34.82
C LEU A 1011 -1.31 47.18 35.98
N GLU A 1012 -2.14 46.85 36.96
CA GLU A 1012 -1.71 46.05 38.13
C GLU A 1012 -1.93 44.56 37.89
N PHE A 1013 -0.85 43.76 37.95
CA PHE A 1013 -0.89 42.30 37.88
C PHE A 1013 -0.55 41.69 39.24
N HIS A 1014 -1.43 40.84 39.76
CA HIS A 1014 -1.13 40.03 40.95
C HIS A 1014 -0.33 38.80 40.55
N LEU A 1015 0.74 38.49 41.28
CA LEU A 1015 1.68 37.41 40.98
C LEU A 1015 1.55 36.23 41.94
N GLU A 1016 1.79 35.04 41.41
CA GLU A 1016 1.91 33.77 42.13
C GLU A 1016 3.16 33.02 41.62
N TRP A 1017 3.84 32.27 42.48
CA TRP A 1017 4.95 31.41 42.09
C TRP A 1017 5.19 30.28 43.09
N GLY A 1018 5.77 29.18 42.60
CA GLY A 1018 6.10 27.99 43.38
C GLY A 1018 7.22 28.22 44.41
N ASN A 1019 7.33 27.34 45.42
CA ASN A 1019 8.33 27.46 46.48
C ASN A 1019 9.78 27.40 45.98
N ASP A 1020 10.02 26.62 44.91
CA ASP A 1020 11.34 26.45 44.29
C ASP A 1020 11.61 27.49 43.17
N THR A 1021 10.64 28.36 42.91
CA THR A 1021 10.74 29.42 41.89
C THR A 1021 11.26 30.73 42.49
N LEU A 1022 12.27 31.32 41.84
CA LEU A 1022 12.86 32.61 42.21
C LEU A 1022 12.66 33.62 41.07
N LEU A 1023 12.40 34.87 41.44
CA LEU A 1023 12.35 35.99 40.50
C LEU A 1023 13.63 36.82 40.61
N TRP A 1024 14.35 36.94 39.50
CA TRP A 1024 15.51 37.82 39.35
C TRP A 1024 15.10 39.07 38.59
N ALA A 1025 15.28 40.25 39.21
CA ALA A 1025 15.00 41.52 38.58
C ALA A 1025 16.19 42.46 38.74
N GLN A 1026 16.60 43.10 37.64
CA GLN A 1026 17.59 44.16 37.59
C GLN A 1026 17.05 45.28 36.69
N ALA A 1027 17.22 46.54 37.12
CA ALA A 1027 16.74 47.69 36.35
C ALA A 1027 17.36 47.71 34.93
N GLY A 1028 16.51 47.84 33.91
CA GLY A 1028 16.91 47.79 32.50
C GLY A 1028 17.28 46.39 31.97
N SER A 1029 16.91 45.31 32.67
CA SER A 1029 17.07 43.92 32.22
C SER A 1029 15.73 43.18 32.29
N PRO A 1030 15.49 42.14 31.45
CA PRO A 1030 14.31 41.27 31.57
C PRO A 1030 14.21 40.62 32.95
N ILE A 1031 12.98 40.45 33.45
CA ILE A 1031 12.73 39.74 34.70
C ILE A 1031 12.90 38.24 34.43
N GLY A 1032 13.89 37.64 35.07
CA GLY A 1032 14.18 36.21 34.93
C GLY A 1032 13.39 35.38 35.94
N VAL A 1033 12.64 34.40 35.45
CA VAL A 1033 12.02 33.36 36.28
C VAL A 1033 12.98 32.18 36.37
N MET A 1034 13.30 31.73 37.58
CA MET A 1034 14.36 30.76 37.83
C MET A 1034 13.88 29.57 38.66
N ASN A 1035 14.46 28.39 38.42
CA ASN A 1035 14.47 27.26 39.37
C ASN A 1035 15.89 27.12 39.93
N GLY A 1036 16.08 27.38 41.23
CA GLY A 1036 17.42 27.35 41.85
C GLY A 1036 18.39 28.36 41.22
N GLN A 1037 19.34 27.87 40.41
CA GLN A 1037 20.26 28.72 39.63
C GLN A 1037 19.93 28.76 38.13
N ASP A 1038 18.99 27.94 37.66
CA ASP A 1038 18.64 27.83 36.25
C ASP A 1038 17.60 28.90 35.88
N ARG A 1039 17.92 29.75 34.91
CA ARG A 1039 17.01 30.76 34.35
C ARG A 1039 16.17 30.09 33.27
N VAL A 1040 14.85 30.04 33.49
CA VAL A 1040 13.90 29.23 32.71
C VAL A 1040 13.09 30.09 31.74
N PHE A 1041 12.65 31.26 32.18
CA PHE A 1041 11.90 32.21 31.37
C PHE A 1041 12.43 33.63 31.55
N ASP A 1042 12.29 34.45 30.51
CA ASP A 1042 12.53 35.89 30.55
C ASP A 1042 11.25 36.66 30.19
N MET A 1043 10.84 37.57 31.07
CA MET A 1043 9.78 38.54 30.80
C MET A 1043 10.42 39.81 30.24
N GLU A 1044 10.26 40.01 28.94
CA GLU A 1044 10.75 41.20 28.23
C GLU A 1044 9.96 42.46 28.60
N HIS A 1045 10.64 43.61 28.53
CA HIS A 1045 10.03 44.91 28.86
C HIS A 1045 8.86 45.23 27.90
N PRO A 1046 7.70 45.68 28.40
CA PRO A 1046 6.54 45.90 27.56
C PRO A 1046 6.73 47.09 26.61
N THR A 1047 5.97 47.09 25.52
CA THR A 1047 5.93 48.20 24.56
C THR A 1047 4.48 48.52 24.22
N ALA A 1048 4.10 49.80 24.25
CA ALA A 1048 2.80 50.29 23.80
C ALA A 1048 2.87 50.76 22.34
N VAL A 1049 1.83 50.49 21.55
CA VAL A 1049 1.66 50.95 20.17
C VAL A 1049 0.27 51.55 19.99
N ASP A 1050 0.19 52.82 19.55
CA ASP A 1050 -1.09 53.50 19.30
C ASP A 1050 -1.73 53.05 17.97
N ALA A 1051 -3.02 53.36 17.76
CA ALA A 1051 -3.72 53.07 16.51
C ALA A 1051 -3.16 53.82 15.28
N GLY A 1052 -2.19 54.72 15.47
CA GLY A 1052 -1.40 55.35 14.40
C GLY A 1052 -0.09 54.62 14.08
N GLY A 1053 0.27 53.55 14.79
CA GLY A 1053 1.54 52.82 14.67
C GLY A 1053 2.72 53.41 15.44
N THR A 1054 2.47 54.35 16.37
CA THR A 1054 3.51 55.00 17.17
C THR A 1054 3.86 54.13 18.38
N SER A 1055 5.14 53.79 18.54
CA SER A 1055 5.63 52.90 19.61
C SER A 1055 6.23 53.67 20.79
N PHE A 1056 5.98 53.20 22.01
CA PHE A 1056 6.45 53.75 23.28
C PHE A 1056 6.97 52.62 24.18
N PRO A 1057 8.22 52.67 24.67
CA PRO A 1057 8.73 51.67 25.62
C PRO A 1057 8.07 51.85 27.00
N LEU A 1058 7.86 50.75 27.70
CA LEU A 1058 7.34 50.69 29.06
C LEU A 1058 8.26 49.84 29.96
N ASP A 1059 8.23 50.12 31.26
CA ASP A 1059 9.00 49.40 32.28
C ASP A 1059 8.08 48.61 33.21
N TYR A 1060 8.64 47.59 33.87
CA TYR A 1060 7.99 46.90 34.99
C TYR A 1060 8.36 47.52 36.35
N ALA A 1061 7.37 47.73 37.21
CA ALA A 1061 7.54 48.10 38.62
C ALA A 1061 7.12 46.93 39.52
N LEU A 1062 8.08 46.32 40.22
CA LEU A 1062 7.89 45.07 40.97
C LEU A 1062 7.84 45.29 42.49
N ASP A 1063 6.72 44.92 43.12
CA ASP A 1063 6.53 44.88 44.58
C ASP A 1063 6.45 43.41 45.04
N LEU A 1064 7.62 42.80 45.26
CA LEU A 1064 7.74 41.41 45.73
C LEU A 1064 7.02 41.15 47.07
N PRO A 1065 7.11 42.01 48.11
CA PRO A 1065 6.35 41.83 49.35
C PRO A 1065 4.83 41.77 49.16
N ARG A 1066 4.27 42.53 48.22
CA ARG A 1066 2.83 42.47 47.88
C ARG A 1066 2.49 41.46 46.78
N ARG A 1067 3.48 40.76 46.23
CA ARG A 1067 3.37 39.91 45.03
C ARG A 1067 2.65 40.65 43.88
N ARG A 1068 3.14 41.84 43.53
CA ARG A 1068 2.54 42.68 42.49
C ARG A 1068 3.57 43.10 41.45
N LEU A 1069 3.15 43.09 40.19
CA LEU A 1069 3.87 43.62 39.04
C LEU A 1069 2.99 44.69 38.41
N ASP A 1070 3.44 45.94 38.44
CA ASP A 1070 2.73 47.04 37.82
C ASP A 1070 3.42 47.39 36.48
N VAL A 1071 2.63 47.70 35.45
CA VAL A 1071 3.09 48.35 34.23
C VAL A 1071 2.59 49.80 34.27
N PRO A 1072 3.41 50.78 34.68
CA PRO A 1072 3.00 52.17 34.74
C PRO A 1072 2.64 52.70 33.35
N LEU A 1073 1.55 53.46 33.25
CA LEU A 1073 1.12 54.12 32.03
C LEU A 1073 1.43 55.63 32.15
N PRO A 1074 2.42 56.16 31.41
CA PRO A 1074 2.75 57.57 31.44
C PRO A 1074 1.56 58.45 31.01
N PRO A 1075 1.38 59.66 31.57
CA PRO A 1075 0.26 60.55 31.24
C PRO A 1075 0.13 60.86 29.74
N GLU A 1076 1.25 60.80 29.00
CA GLU A 1076 1.31 60.95 27.55
C GLU A 1076 0.43 59.92 26.82
N LEU A 1077 0.37 58.68 27.32
CA LEU A 1077 -0.42 57.59 26.73
C LEU A 1077 -1.94 57.83 26.84
N LEU A 1078 -2.41 58.63 27.79
CA LEU A 1078 -3.83 58.99 27.91
C LEU A 1078 -4.33 59.86 26.73
N SER A 1079 -3.42 60.35 25.88
CA SER A 1079 -3.71 61.26 24.77
C SER A 1079 -3.49 60.66 23.37
N VAL A 1080 -3.10 59.38 23.27
CA VAL A 1080 -2.82 58.71 21.99
C VAL A 1080 -4.10 58.24 21.28
N ARG A 1081 -3.98 57.68 20.07
CA ARG A 1081 -5.13 57.11 19.36
C ARG A 1081 -5.39 55.67 19.81
N TYR A 1082 -6.65 55.40 20.15
CA TYR A 1082 -7.14 54.10 20.57
C TYR A 1082 -7.83 53.34 19.41
N PRO A 1083 -7.84 51.99 19.41
CA PRO A 1083 -7.28 51.11 20.45
C PRO A 1083 -5.74 51.15 20.49
N MET A 1084 -5.18 51.05 21.70
CA MET A 1084 -3.73 50.96 21.92
C MET A 1084 -3.38 49.51 22.29
N VAL A 1085 -2.30 48.98 21.73
CA VAL A 1085 -1.80 47.64 22.00
C VAL A 1085 -0.60 47.71 22.92
N ILE A 1086 -0.60 47.01 24.05
CA ILE A 1086 0.58 46.81 24.89
C ILE A 1086 1.05 45.38 24.70
N THR A 1087 2.26 45.20 24.15
CA THR A 1087 2.87 43.89 23.92
C THR A 1087 3.89 43.57 25.00
N ALA A 1088 3.86 42.36 25.53
CA ALA A 1088 4.89 41.79 26.39
C ALA A 1088 5.18 40.34 25.94
N THR A 1089 6.44 39.91 26.03
CA THR A 1089 6.81 38.54 25.64
C THR A 1089 7.46 37.84 26.82
N THR A 1090 6.88 36.72 27.24
CA THR A 1090 7.55 35.75 28.10
C THR A 1090 8.32 34.79 27.20
N ALA A 1091 9.57 35.14 26.91
CA ALA A 1091 10.47 34.29 26.15
C ALA A 1091 10.83 33.06 26.98
N TRP A 1092 10.63 31.87 26.42
CA TRP A 1092 11.23 30.67 26.98
C TRP A 1092 12.71 30.71 26.62
N THR A 1093 13.57 30.85 27.62
CA THR A 1093 15.02 30.85 27.37
C THR A 1093 15.45 29.43 27.05
N LEU A 1094 15.62 29.15 25.76
CA LEU A 1094 16.17 27.90 25.21
C LEU A 1094 17.64 27.75 25.61
N ARG A 1095 17.84 27.45 26.89
CA ARG A 1095 19.09 27.00 27.49
C ARG A 1095 18.84 25.60 28.02
N ASP A 1096 19.65 24.69 27.50
CA ASP A 1096 19.86 23.33 28.02
C ASP A 1096 18.85 22.23 27.58
N ASP A 1097 18.46 22.22 26.30
CA ASP A 1097 17.64 21.16 25.68
C ASP A 1097 18.14 20.72 24.28
N GLY A 1098 19.07 21.47 23.69
CA GLY A 1098 19.69 21.20 22.38
C GLY A 1098 21.18 20.86 22.49
N PRO A 1099 21.81 20.31 21.43
CA PRO A 1099 23.20 19.81 21.44
C PRO A 1099 24.27 20.92 21.38
N THR A 1100 24.00 22.11 21.93
CA THR A 1100 24.79 23.32 21.71
C THR A 1100 25.37 23.91 23.01
N TYR A 1101 26.62 23.52 23.27
CA TYR A 1101 27.68 24.21 24.03
C TYR A 1101 27.35 24.84 25.40
N LYS A 1102 27.94 24.30 26.47
CA LYS A 1102 28.08 24.99 27.76
C LYS A 1102 29.51 25.50 27.98
N VAL A 1103 29.61 26.60 28.73
CA VAL A 1103 30.90 27.15 29.16
C VAL A 1103 31.59 26.15 30.11
N GLY A 1104 32.72 25.59 29.67
CA GLY A 1104 33.55 24.68 30.46
C GLY A 1104 33.69 23.26 29.91
N GLU A 1105 32.92 22.89 28.87
CA GLU A 1105 32.91 21.54 28.29
C GLU A 1105 34.16 21.17 27.46
N GLN A 1106 35.03 22.15 27.20
CA GLN A 1106 36.27 21.99 26.43
C GLN A 1106 36.04 21.48 25.00
N MET A 1107 34.91 21.81 24.37
CA MET A 1107 34.65 21.54 22.96
C MET A 1107 35.78 22.14 22.09
N GLY A 1108 36.34 21.34 21.18
CA GLY A 1108 37.54 21.71 20.41
C GLY A 1108 38.87 21.28 21.05
N TRP A 1109 38.85 20.50 22.13
CA TRP A 1109 40.06 19.98 22.80
C TRP A 1109 40.95 19.13 21.89
N SER A 1110 40.32 18.37 21.00
CA SER A 1110 40.98 17.63 19.93
C SER A 1110 40.12 17.69 18.68
N VAL A 1111 40.72 17.99 17.53
CA VAL A 1111 40.02 18.08 16.24
C VAL A 1111 40.69 17.15 15.23
N ALA A 1112 39.89 16.42 14.46
CA ALA A 1112 40.31 15.66 13.29
C ALA A 1112 39.43 16.05 12.09
N ILE A 1113 40.01 16.09 10.90
CA ILE A 1113 39.31 16.48 9.67
C ILE A 1113 39.56 15.38 8.63
N GLY A 1114 38.49 14.96 7.96
CA GLY A 1114 38.54 13.92 6.93
C GLY A 1114 37.14 13.49 6.52
N ASP A 1115 37.04 12.81 5.38
CA ASP A 1115 35.82 12.15 4.93
C ASP A 1115 35.61 10.87 5.78
N PHE A 1116 34.81 10.98 6.85
CA PHE A 1116 34.52 9.88 7.77
C PHE A 1116 33.24 9.12 7.39
N ASN A 1117 32.34 9.76 6.64
CA ASN A 1117 31.06 9.18 6.21
C ASN A 1117 31.11 8.54 4.79
N GLY A 1118 32.06 8.95 3.93
CA GLY A 1118 32.26 8.48 2.57
C GLY A 1118 31.58 9.30 1.46
N ASP A 1119 31.12 10.53 1.73
CA ASP A 1119 30.34 11.38 0.81
C ASP A 1119 31.20 12.25 -0.14
N GLY A 1120 32.51 12.33 0.09
CA GLY A 1120 33.46 13.09 -0.72
C GLY A 1120 33.71 14.54 -0.27
N TYR A 1121 33.06 15.01 0.80
CA TYR A 1121 33.39 16.25 1.49
C TYR A 1121 34.34 15.99 2.68
N ALA A 1122 34.69 17.04 3.43
CA ALA A 1122 35.62 16.94 4.55
C ALA A 1122 34.89 17.24 5.86
N ASP A 1123 34.51 16.18 6.58
CA ASP A 1123 33.89 16.25 7.90
C ASP A 1123 34.89 16.75 8.95
N VAL A 1124 34.37 17.28 10.06
CA VAL A 1124 35.13 17.77 11.21
C VAL A 1124 34.68 17.07 12.49
N VAL A 1125 35.53 16.20 13.03
CA VAL A 1125 35.32 15.56 14.33
C VAL A 1125 35.98 16.38 15.43
N THR A 1126 35.23 16.74 16.47
CA THR A 1126 35.69 17.56 17.60
C THR A 1126 35.37 16.93 18.95
N GLY A 1127 36.36 16.88 19.84
CA GLY A 1127 36.25 16.33 21.19
C GLY A 1127 35.82 17.38 22.23
N ALA A 1128 34.96 16.98 23.16
CA ALA A 1128 34.54 17.76 24.33
C ALA A 1128 34.73 16.91 25.61
N PRO A 1129 35.98 16.74 26.11
CA PRO A 1129 36.32 15.74 27.12
C PRO A 1129 35.66 15.97 28.49
N ALA A 1130 35.23 17.21 28.78
CA ALA A 1130 34.50 17.57 29.99
C ALA A 1130 32.96 17.48 29.82
N TRP A 1131 32.47 17.06 28.65
CA TRP A 1131 31.05 16.81 28.39
C TRP A 1131 30.67 15.34 28.58
N GLY A 1132 29.40 15.10 28.88
CA GLY A 1132 28.82 13.77 29.06
C GLY A 1132 27.30 13.78 28.97
N TYR A 1133 26.73 12.68 28.50
CA TYR A 1133 25.30 12.49 28.30
C TYR A 1133 24.89 11.10 28.80
N GLY A 1134 23.95 11.07 29.75
CA GLY A 1134 23.54 9.83 30.43
C GLY A 1134 24.72 9.14 31.14
N ILE A 1135 25.05 7.92 30.71
CA ILE A 1135 26.18 7.12 31.24
C ILE A 1135 27.49 7.34 30.50
N HIS A 1136 27.51 8.13 29.42
CA HIS A 1136 28.68 8.37 28.59
C HIS A 1136 29.38 9.66 29.04
N THR A 1137 30.70 9.60 29.16
CA THR A 1137 31.57 10.74 29.51
C THR A 1137 32.70 10.87 28.50
N SER A 1138 33.23 12.08 28.35
CA SER A 1138 34.31 12.40 27.40
C SER A 1138 33.92 12.16 25.93
N ILE A 1139 32.75 12.68 25.56
CA ILE A 1139 32.14 12.49 24.24
C ILE A 1139 32.70 13.53 23.24
N GLY A 1140 32.65 13.21 21.94
CA GLY A 1140 32.91 14.13 20.84
C GLY A 1140 31.82 14.06 19.78
N TYR A 1141 31.79 15.04 18.88
CA TYR A 1141 30.83 15.18 17.78
C TYR A 1141 31.54 15.14 16.43
N ALA A 1142 30.87 14.61 15.41
CA ALA A 1142 31.22 14.75 14.00
C ALA A 1142 30.26 15.75 13.35
N TYR A 1143 30.79 16.61 12.49
CA TYR A 1143 30.09 17.68 11.77
C TYR A 1143 30.43 17.65 10.28
#